data_AF-C5KNA6-F1
#
_entry.id   AF-C5KNA6-F1
#
_cell.length_a   1.000
_cell.length_b   1.000
_cell.length_c   1.000
_cell.angle_alpha   90.00
_cell.angle_beta   90.00
_cell.angle_gamma   90.00
#
_symmetry.space_group_name_H-M   'P 1'
#
loop_
_entity.id
_entity.type
_entity.pdbx_description
1 polymer ?
#
loop_
_entity_poly.entity_id
_entity_poly.type
_entity_poly.pdbx_seq_one_letter_code
_entity_poly.pdbx_strand_id
1 'polypeptide(L)'
;MSTAATSSDPYGITTPGTHLVQKDKVSLEDFVLIKVIGKGSYGKVMLVRYKKDNNVYAMKMLRKENVMKRNQVEHTRTERNVLETVSHPFIVNLVYAFQTPKKLYFILEYCPGGELFFHLSRAQRFSENRCRFYASEILLAIEYLHKYDIVYRDLKPENVLLDADGHVKLTDFGLSKEGIMDNSSAKSMCGTPEYLAPEILEKKGHGKAVDWYSLGALMYEMLTGLPPFYTRDREKLFERIRHGELSYPSYISPIAKNLLEQLLCRDPNKRLGSGPADAQDIKSHPFFQGVDWNAMLSRQVTPPFKPSVSTQTDVKYFDREFVDLPAINSLEYSGAPVADVGLACTTLIAVMATAAVDPGVQPLIEAYISNAEVLSKCTGVHEDPVVRLPNLKPTAASSVEGEVPQTAPQLAVGDSKKEGADQAPSLRDTIREQLYKQRELRQKLRQAGARLQELRHQNRGLCDKRTKLEKSIEASEKAMLLVKRWLEEARRDVDGARRLAGEHVDADGQIGEDDEKDIRKVIQDEKDRLEAAEGKVKELQKNIQETYRTRRALEKRNQIWAERQRQAEQDRTMVITALEMQKAKLVAVRAERLKTCEGRYHAIQNATLTSVEEWQRSAGTAPRLPASLYSHGPPPAVGESDRSKGIPTETYLDKSTTYYH
;
A
#
# COMPACT_ATOMS: atom_id res chain seq x y z
N MET A 1 -41.48 -38.53 30.14
CA MET A 1 -42.43 -37.50 29.68
C MET A 1 -41.79 -36.15 30.00
N SER A 2 -41.36 -35.45 28.95
CA SER A 2 -40.58 -34.21 29.04
C SER A 2 -41.52 -33.00 29.14
N THR A 3 -41.26 -32.11 30.09
CA THR A 3 -41.95 -30.82 30.24
C THR A 3 -41.04 -29.69 29.79
N ALA A 4 -41.59 -28.85 28.91
CA ALA A 4 -40.98 -27.68 28.28
C ALA A 4 -40.67 -26.55 29.28
N ALA A 5 -39.60 -25.81 29.00
CA ALA A 5 -39.41 -24.44 29.47
C ALA A 5 -38.98 -23.57 28.27
N THR A 6 -39.82 -22.58 27.98
CA THR A 6 -39.72 -21.61 26.89
C THR A 6 -38.69 -20.53 27.19
N SER A 7 -37.68 -20.35 26.32
CA SER A 7 -36.79 -19.18 26.31
C SER A 7 -37.30 -18.15 25.31
N SER A 8 -37.66 -16.96 25.81
CA SER A 8 -37.98 -15.78 24.99
C SER A 8 -36.69 -15.13 24.49
N ASP A 9 -36.52 -15.12 23.17
CA ASP A 9 -35.42 -14.48 22.44
C ASP A 9 -35.55 -12.94 22.49
N PRO A 10 -34.53 -12.19 22.95
CA PRO A 10 -34.54 -10.72 22.96
C PRO A 10 -34.35 -10.09 21.56
N TYR A 11 -33.98 -10.88 20.55
CA TYR A 11 -33.63 -10.39 19.21
C TYR A 11 -34.80 -10.52 18.23
N GLY A 12 -35.97 -9.97 18.56
CA GLY A 12 -37.22 -10.07 17.79
C GLY A 12 -37.08 -9.85 16.27
N ILE A 13 -36.69 -10.91 15.54
CA ILE A 13 -36.59 -10.98 14.10
C ILE A 13 -37.48 -12.14 13.67
N THR A 14 -38.74 -11.83 13.39
CA THR A 14 -39.59 -12.68 12.56
C THR A 14 -38.97 -12.71 11.16
N THR A 15 -38.50 -13.88 10.72
CA THR A 15 -38.05 -14.15 9.35
C THR A 15 -39.23 -14.03 8.39
N PRO A 16 -39.25 -13.07 7.45
CA PRO A 16 -40.14 -13.14 6.30
C PRO A 16 -39.51 -14.12 5.31
N GLY A 17 -40.23 -15.18 4.95
CA GLY A 17 -39.83 -16.04 3.83
C GLY A 17 -39.71 -15.20 2.56
N THR A 18 -38.50 -15.08 2.01
CA THR A 18 -38.26 -14.34 0.77
C THR A 18 -37.77 -15.26 -0.32
N HIS A 19 -38.61 -15.38 -1.35
CA HIS A 19 -38.21 -15.70 -2.72
C HIS A 19 -36.81 -15.16 -3.04
N LEU A 20 -35.93 -16.04 -3.53
CA LEU A 20 -34.61 -15.67 -4.02
C LEU A 20 -34.74 -14.81 -5.27
N VAL A 21 -34.81 -13.49 -5.09
CA VAL A 21 -34.58 -12.52 -6.17
C VAL A 21 -33.14 -12.74 -6.64
N GLN A 22 -32.97 -13.13 -7.91
CA GLN A 22 -31.66 -13.18 -8.56
C GLN A 22 -30.99 -11.81 -8.39
N LYS A 23 -29.95 -11.71 -7.56
CA LYS A 23 -29.11 -10.52 -7.48
C LYS A 23 -28.43 -10.34 -8.84
N ASP A 24 -28.67 -9.21 -9.50
CA ASP A 24 -27.96 -8.81 -10.71
C ASP A 24 -26.45 -8.95 -10.53
N LYS A 25 -25.78 -9.51 -11.52
CA LYS A 25 -24.32 -9.64 -11.54
C LYS A 25 -23.69 -8.25 -11.66
N VAL A 26 -23.04 -7.78 -10.61
CA VAL A 26 -22.37 -6.46 -10.55
C VAL A 26 -20.96 -6.55 -11.13
N SER A 27 -20.55 -5.55 -11.92
CA SER A 27 -19.21 -5.42 -12.49
C SER A 27 -18.60 -4.04 -12.24
N LEU A 28 -17.37 -3.82 -12.70
CA LEU A 28 -16.68 -2.54 -12.52
C LEU A 28 -17.37 -1.40 -13.28
N GLU A 29 -17.96 -1.72 -14.43
CA GLU A 29 -18.64 -0.78 -15.32
C GLU A 29 -19.88 -0.15 -14.67
N ASP A 30 -20.43 -0.77 -13.63
CA ASP A 30 -21.56 -0.24 -12.87
C ASP A 30 -21.17 0.91 -11.91
N PHE A 31 -19.87 1.21 -11.77
CA PHE A 31 -19.37 2.22 -10.84
C PHE A 31 -18.68 3.38 -11.55
N VAL A 32 -18.95 4.59 -11.08
CA VAL A 32 -18.19 5.79 -11.42
C VAL A 32 -17.08 5.97 -10.39
N LEU A 33 -15.83 6.03 -10.84
CA LEU A 33 -14.67 6.20 -9.97
C LEU A 33 -14.50 7.70 -9.66
N ILE A 34 -14.52 8.08 -8.38
CA ILE A 34 -14.53 9.49 -7.98
C ILE A 34 -13.15 9.92 -7.47
N LYS A 35 -12.65 9.25 -6.42
CA LYS A 35 -11.42 9.68 -5.74
C LYS A 35 -10.69 8.51 -5.14
N VAL A 36 -9.39 8.66 -4.96
CA VAL A 36 -8.58 7.70 -4.21
C VAL A 36 -8.63 8.11 -2.74
N ILE A 37 -9.07 7.20 -1.88
CA ILE A 37 -9.22 7.48 -0.45
C ILE A 37 -8.24 6.67 0.41
N GLY A 38 -7.55 5.69 -0.17
CA GLY A 38 -6.48 4.98 0.52
C GLY A 38 -5.61 4.16 -0.43
N LYS A 39 -4.40 3.85 0.02
CA LYS A 39 -3.48 2.97 -0.70
C LYS A 39 -2.86 1.97 0.27
N GLY A 40 -3.26 0.71 0.13
CA GLY A 40 -2.71 -0.38 0.90
C GLY A 40 -1.47 -1.00 0.24
N SER A 41 -0.86 -1.92 0.96
CA SER A 41 0.28 -2.72 0.49
C SER A 41 -0.05 -3.64 -0.69
N TYR A 42 -1.33 -3.99 -0.89
CA TYR A 42 -1.81 -4.93 -1.91
C TYR A 42 -2.74 -4.30 -2.96
N GLY A 43 -3.16 -3.06 -2.74
CA GLY A 43 -4.30 -2.50 -3.43
C GLY A 43 -4.54 -1.02 -3.17
N LYS A 44 -5.65 -0.55 -3.73
CA LYS A 44 -6.09 0.85 -3.66
C LYS A 44 -7.54 0.86 -3.21
N VAL A 45 -7.90 1.81 -2.35
CA VAL A 45 -9.28 2.06 -1.95
C VAL A 45 -9.74 3.32 -2.66
N MET A 46 -10.85 3.23 -3.38
CA MET A 46 -11.40 4.34 -4.14
C MET A 46 -12.82 4.63 -3.68
N LEU A 47 -13.13 5.91 -3.52
CA LEU A 47 -14.50 6.37 -3.45
C LEU A 47 -15.13 6.20 -4.83
N VAL A 48 -16.25 5.49 -4.87
CA VAL A 48 -17.01 5.20 -6.08
C VAL A 48 -18.47 5.52 -5.89
N ARG A 49 -19.19 5.71 -6.99
CA ARG A 49 -20.63 5.88 -7.00
C ARG A 49 -21.26 4.79 -7.84
N TYR A 50 -22.21 4.07 -7.27
CA TYR A 50 -22.94 3.03 -8.01
C TYR A 50 -23.98 3.69 -8.91
N LYS A 51 -24.00 3.33 -10.20
CA LYS A 51 -24.81 4.02 -11.21
C LYS A 51 -26.31 3.81 -11.02
N LYS A 52 -26.73 2.66 -10.46
CA LYS A 52 -28.16 2.31 -10.32
C LYS A 52 -28.86 3.07 -9.20
N ASP A 53 -28.23 3.17 -8.03
CA ASP A 53 -28.83 3.81 -6.84
C ASP A 53 -28.24 5.20 -6.54
N ASN A 54 -27.20 5.60 -7.28
CA ASN A 54 -26.48 6.87 -7.11
C ASN A 54 -25.79 7.02 -5.74
N ASN A 55 -25.69 5.95 -4.95
CA ASN A 55 -25.03 5.94 -3.63
C ASN A 55 -23.52 5.84 -3.76
N VAL A 56 -22.82 6.32 -2.74
CA VAL A 56 -21.35 6.29 -2.64
C VAL A 56 -20.86 5.12 -1.81
N TYR A 57 -19.75 4.51 -2.24
CA TYR A 57 -19.15 3.35 -1.61
C TYR A 57 -17.62 3.45 -1.61
N ALA A 58 -16.98 2.67 -0.74
CA ALA A 58 -15.54 2.45 -0.77
C ALA A 58 -15.22 1.16 -1.52
N MET A 59 -14.61 1.28 -2.70
CA MET A 59 -14.15 0.15 -3.51
C MET A 59 -12.70 -0.19 -3.18
N LYS A 60 -12.47 -1.28 -2.44
CA LYS A 60 -11.14 -1.87 -2.21
C LYS A 60 -10.77 -2.77 -3.38
N MET A 61 -9.72 -2.39 -4.11
CA MET A 61 -9.24 -3.09 -5.31
C MET A 61 -7.89 -3.75 -5.03
N LEU A 62 -7.83 -5.06 -5.16
CA LEU A 62 -6.63 -5.86 -4.90
C LEU A 62 -6.15 -6.53 -6.19
N ARG A 63 -4.84 -6.45 -6.49
CA ARG A 63 -4.27 -7.17 -7.64
C ARG A 63 -3.97 -8.60 -7.25
N LYS A 64 -4.53 -9.59 -7.95
CA LYS A 64 -4.32 -11.03 -7.67
C LYS A 64 -2.84 -11.39 -7.68
N GLU A 65 -2.07 -10.84 -8.63
CA GLU A 65 -0.62 -11.01 -8.69
C GLU A 65 0.09 -10.55 -7.40
N ASN A 66 -0.31 -9.40 -6.84
CA ASN A 66 0.31 -8.88 -5.61
C ASN A 66 -0.11 -9.70 -4.39
N VAL A 67 -1.37 -10.16 -4.35
CA VAL A 67 -1.88 -11.04 -3.29
C VAL A 67 -1.11 -12.37 -3.28
N MET A 68 -0.89 -12.98 -4.46
CA MET A 68 -0.14 -14.23 -4.61
C MET A 68 1.34 -14.05 -4.27
N LYS A 69 2.02 -13.03 -4.82
CA LYS A 69 3.46 -12.77 -4.58
C LYS A 69 3.80 -12.58 -3.10
N ARG A 70 2.85 -12.14 -2.30
CA ARG A 70 3.04 -11.87 -0.86
C ARG A 70 2.38 -12.92 0.04
N ASN A 71 1.87 -14.01 -0.52
CA ASN A 71 1.25 -15.12 0.21
C ASN A 71 0.02 -14.73 1.06
N GLN A 72 -0.78 -13.77 0.58
CA GLN A 72 -1.93 -13.19 1.31
C GLN A 72 -3.29 -13.74 0.84
N VAL A 73 -3.31 -14.87 0.13
CA VAL A 73 -4.55 -15.46 -0.43
C VAL A 73 -5.54 -15.79 0.69
N GLU A 74 -5.06 -16.44 1.75
CA GLU A 74 -5.90 -16.83 2.90
C GLU A 74 -6.42 -15.61 3.68
N HIS A 75 -5.59 -14.58 3.88
CA HIS A 75 -6.02 -13.32 4.48
C HIS A 75 -7.14 -12.64 3.67
N THR A 76 -7.02 -12.62 2.35
CA THR A 76 -8.04 -12.04 1.47
C THR A 76 -9.35 -12.85 1.46
N ARG A 77 -9.25 -14.18 1.53
CA ARG A 77 -10.42 -15.06 1.66
C ARG A 77 -11.11 -14.88 3.00
N THR A 78 -10.34 -14.83 4.08
CA THR A 78 -10.85 -14.61 5.44
C THR A 78 -11.58 -13.27 5.54
N GLU A 79 -11.00 -12.19 5.01
CA GLU A 79 -11.65 -10.87 4.97
C GLU A 79 -13.03 -10.94 4.31
N ARG A 80 -13.13 -11.60 3.15
CA ARG A 80 -14.40 -11.80 2.45
C ARG A 80 -15.39 -12.63 3.27
N ASN A 81 -14.97 -13.79 3.78
CA ASN A 81 -15.84 -14.72 4.52
C ASN A 81 -16.45 -14.06 5.76
N VAL A 82 -15.60 -13.37 6.54
CA VAL A 82 -16.02 -12.66 7.74
C VAL A 82 -17.01 -11.57 7.36
N LEU A 83 -16.67 -10.70 6.40
CA LEU A 83 -17.52 -9.59 5.98
C LEU A 83 -18.83 -10.02 5.31
N GLU A 84 -18.92 -11.23 4.74
CA GLU A 84 -20.17 -11.80 4.21
C GLU A 84 -21.11 -12.29 5.32
N THR A 85 -20.57 -12.64 6.49
CA THR A 85 -21.31 -13.29 7.59
C THR A 85 -21.69 -12.31 8.69
N VAL A 86 -20.88 -11.27 8.92
CA VAL A 86 -21.10 -10.30 9.99
C VAL A 86 -22.01 -9.16 9.57
N SER A 87 -22.93 -8.77 10.44
CA SER A 87 -23.73 -7.55 10.28
C SER A 87 -23.87 -6.87 11.63
N HIS A 88 -23.19 -5.75 11.80
CA HIS A 88 -23.15 -5.03 13.08
C HIS A 88 -23.03 -3.52 12.86
N PRO A 89 -23.71 -2.67 13.66
CA PRO A 89 -23.67 -1.21 13.49
C PRO A 89 -22.27 -0.61 13.46
N PHE A 90 -21.31 -1.21 14.18
CA PHE A 90 -19.94 -0.74 14.33
C PHE A 90 -18.91 -1.54 13.52
N ILE A 91 -19.35 -2.30 12.52
CA ILE A 91 -18.49 -2.99 11.55
C ILE A 91 -18.85 -2.47 10.14
N VAL A 92 -17.84 -2.28 9.29
CA VAL A 92 -18.06 -1.90 7.89
C VAL A 92 -18.79 -3.01 7.15
N ASN A 93 -19.88 -2.66 6.47
CA ASN A 93 -20.64 -3.62 5.68
C ASN A 93 -20.00 -3.88 4.30
N LEU A 94 -19.96 -5.14 3.89
CA LEU A 94 -19.67 -5.54 2.51
C LEU A 94 -20.98 -5.60 1.71
N VAL A 95 -21.09 -4.71 0.72
CA VAL A 95 -22.29 -4.59 -0.11
C VAL A 95 -22.21 -5.52 -1.33
N TYR A 96 -21.05 -5.51 -1.99
CA TYR A 96 -20.78 -6.38 -3.14
C TYR A 96 -19.34 -6.89 -3.12
N ALA A 97 -19.13 -8.12 -3.59
CA ALA A 97 -17.79 -8.64 -3.88
C ALA A 97 -17.80 -9.23 -5.29
N PHE A 98 -16.83 -8.83 -6.11
CA PHE A 98 -16.66 -9.38 -7.45
C PHE A 98 -15.18 -9.44 -7.84
N GLN A 99 -14.89 -10.09 -8.96
CA GLN A 99 -13.52 -10.28 -9.42
C GLN A 99 -13.42 -10.25 -10.94
N THR A 100 -12.25 -9.87 -11.42
CA THR A 100 -11.84 -10.02 -12.81
C THR A 100 -10.68 -11.02 -12.90
N PRO A 101 -10.17 -11.39 -14.08
CA PRO A 101 -9.00 -12.25 -14.18
C PRO A 101 -7.77 -11.73 -13.41
N LYS A 102 -7.64 -10.40 -13.24
CA LYS A 102 -6.46 -9.77 -12.63
C LYS A 102 -6.69 -9.20 -11.23
N LYS A 103 -7.94 -8.93 -10.84
CA LYS A 103 -8.24 -8.17 -9.62
C LYS A 103 -9.41 -8.74 -8.83
N LEU A 104 -9.43 -8.41 -7.54
CA LEU A 104 -10.54 -8.61 -6.62
C LEU A 104 -11.08 -7.24 -6.20
N TYR A 105 -12.39 -7.16 -6.02
CA TYR A 105 -13.12 -5.93 -5.71
C TYR A 105 -14.05 -6.19 -4.53
N PHE A 106 -13.89 -5.40 -3.47
CA PHE A 106 -14.83 -5.33 -2.36
C PHE A 106 -15.48 -3.95 -2.36
N ILE A 107 -16.80 -3.91 -2.44
CA ILE A 107 -17.61 -2.69 -2.35
C ILE A 107 -18.11 -2.60 -0.92
N LEU A 108 -17.52 -1.68 -0.17
CA LEU A 108 -17.73 -1.48 1.25
C LEU A 108 -18.55 -0.21 1.50
N GLU A 109 -19.23 -0.17 2.63
CA GLU A 109 -19.82 1.06 3.17
C GLU A 109 -18.75 2.18 3.25
N TYR A 110 -19.08 3.37 2.75
CA TYR A 110 -18.17 4.51 2.81
C TYR A 110 -18.29 5.25 4.14
N CYS A 111 -17.16 5.40 4.84
CA CYS A 111 -17.06 6.12 6.11
C CYS A 111 -16.38 7.48 5.89
N PRO A 112 -17.13 8.59 5.69
CA PRO A 112 -16.56 9.86 5.28
C PRO A 112 -15.81 10.59 6.40
N GLY A 113 -15.99 10.16 7.66
CA GLY A 113 -15.23 10.66 8.79
C GLY A 113 -13.77 10.22 8.80
N GLY A 114 -13.36 9.29 7.92
CA GLY A 114 -11.96 8.85 7.80
C GLY A 114 -11.48 8.02 9.00
N GLU A 115 -10.17 7.84 9.13
CA GLU A 115 -9.55 7.02 10.16
C GLU A 115 -9.53 7.73 11.53
N LEU A 116 -9.74 6.99 12.61
CA LEU A 116 -9.59 7.49 13.98
C LEU A 116 -8.16 8.00 14.22
N PHE A 117 -7.16 7.37 13.57
CA PHE A 117 -5.77 7.81 13.55
C PHE A 117 -5.61 9.29 13.16
N PHE A 118 -6.31 9.73 12.11
CA PHE A 118 -6.27 11.12 11.63
C PHE A 118 -6.77 12.09 12.72
N HIS A 119 -7.85 11.73 13.39
CA HIS A 119 -8.44 12.55 14.45
C HIS A 119 -7.57 12.58 15.70
N LEU A 120 -7.01 11.43 16.10
CA LEU A 120 -6.15 11.32 17.27
C LEU A 120 -4.85 12.10 17.07
N SER A 121 -4.21 11.95 15.91
CA SER A 121 -2.98 12.68 15.55
C SER A 121 -3.16 14.21 15.63
N ARG A 122 -4.33 14.71 15.23
CA ARG A 122 -4.65 16.15 15.28
C ARG A 122 -5.03 16.63 16.68
N ALA A 123 -5.79 15.83 17.42
CA ALA A 123 -6.19 16.15 18.79
C ALA A 123 -5.04 16.00 19.80
N GLN A 124 -3.96 15.32 19.41
CA GLN A 124 -2.84 14.85 20.25
C GLN A 124 -3.26 13.79 21.25
N ARG A 125 -4.43 13.94 21.90
CA ARG A 125 -5.09 12.96 22.75
C ARG A 125 -6.58 13.28 22.83
N PHE A 126 -7.38 12.32 23.25
CA PHE A 126 -8.80 12.48 23.54
C PHE A 126 -9.06 12.63 25.04
N SER A 127 -10.15 13.32 25.38
CA SER A 127 -10.70 13.30 26.74
C SER A 127 -11.18 11.89 27.12
N GLU A 128 -11.23 11.57 28.41
CA GLU A 128 -11.78 10.30 28.89
C GLU A 128 -13.20 10.03 28.40
N ASN A 129 -14.06 11.05 28.31
CA ASN A 129 -15.44 10.89 27.80
C ASN A 129 -15.46 10.45 26.32
N ARG A 130 -14.64 11.10 25.48
CA ARG A 130 -14.50 10.73 24.06
C ARG A 130 -13.88 9.33 23.89
N CYS A 131 -12.87 9.01 24.70
CA CYS A 131 -12.27 7.67 24.74
C CYS A 131 -13.31 6.61 25.15
N ARG A 132 -14.08 6.85 26.22
CA ARG A 132 -15.15 5.97 26.70
C ARG A 132 -16.19 5.70 25.63
N PHE A 133 -16.64 6.74 24.90
CA PHE A 133 -17.60 6.59 23.81
C PHE A 133 -17.07 5.63 22.73
N TYR A 134 -15.91 5.92 22.13
CA TYR A 134 -15.35 5.08 21.06
C TYR A 134 -14.99 3.67 21.56
N ALA A 135 -14.43 3.55 22.77
CA ALA A 135 -14.12 2.26 23.36
C ALA A 135 -15.38 1.42 23.59
N SER A 136 -16.52 2.04 23.95
CA SER A 136 -17.78 1.32 24.14
C SER A 136 -18.31 0.73 22.82
N GLU A 137 -18.23 1.47 21.72
CA GLU A 137 -18.66 0.98 20.40
C GLU A 137 -17.73 -0.11 19.84
N ILE A 138 -16.41 0.08 20.01
CA ILE A 138 -15.41 -0.94 19.63
C ILE A 138 -15.61 -2.21 20.45
N LEU A 139 -15.86 -2.09 21.76
CA LEU A 139 -16.15 -3.22 22.64
C LEU A 139 -17.37 -4.01 22.16
N LEU A 140 -18.46 -3.33 21.79
CA LEU A 140 -19.66 -3.97 21.23
C LEU A 140 -19.36 -4.70 19.90
N ALA A 141 -18.52 -4.13 19.04
CA ALA A 141 -18.10 -4.78 17.81
C ALA A 141 -17.28 -6.05 18.07
N ILE A 142 -16.33 -6.01 19.01
CA ILE A 142 -15.51 -7.17 19.39
C ILE A 142 -16.35 -8.24 20.06
N GLU A 143 -17.24 -7.87 20.98
CA GLU A 143 -18.19 -8.79 21.60
C GLU A 143 -19.02 -9.52 20.55
N TYR A 144 -19.52 -8.80 19.54
CA TYR A 144 -20.25 -9.40 18.44
C TYR A 144 -19.38 -10.43 17.70
N LEU A 145 -18.15 -10.09 17.33
CA LEU A 145 -17.23 -11.02 16.65
C LEU A 145 -16.93 -12.26 17.50
N HIS A 146 -16.68 -12.06 18.79
CA HIS A 146 -16.41 -13.14 19.74
C HIS A 146 -17.59 -14.10 19.89
N LYS A 147 -18.84 -13.64 19.76
CA LYS A 147 -20.03 -14.51 19.75
C LYS A 147 -20.09 -15.45 18.54
N TYR A 148 -19.43 -15.09 17.43
CA TYR A 148 -19.29 -15.94 16.24
C TYR A 148 -17.93 -16.67 16.17
N ASP A 149 -17.20 -16.73 17.29
CA ASP A 149 -15.86 -17.33 17.38
C ASP A 149 -14.84 -16.75 16.39
N ILE A 150 -14.98 -15.44 16.14
CA ILE A 150 -14.07 -14.65 15.30
C ILE A 150 -13.19 -13.80 16.21
N VAL A 151 -11.87 -13.95 16.09
CA VAL A 151 -10.89 -13.05 16.72
C VAL A 151 -10.39 -12.07 15.67
N TYR A 152 -10.40 -10.77 15.98
CA TYR A 152 -10.12 -9.68 15.05
C TYR A 152 -8.62 -9.50 14.76
N ARG A 153 -7.78 -9.45 15.81
CA ARG A 153 -6.30 -9.46 15.81
C ARG A 153 -5.56 -8.26 15.19
N ASP A 154 -6.26 -7.24 14.69
CA ASP A 154 -5.61 -6.06 14.09
C ASP A 154 -6.25 -4.74 14.54
N LEU A 155 -6.60 -4.64 15.83
CA LEU A 155 -7.14 -3.39 16.38
C LEU A 155 -6.05 -2.34 16.55
N LYS A 156 -6.23 -1.23 15.83
CA LYS A 156 -5.39 -0.03 15.82
C LYS A 156 -6.18 1.17 15.29
N PRO A 157 -5.76 2.42 15.55
CA PRO A 157 -6.50 3.61 15.12
C PRO A 157 -6.75 3.71 13.61
N GLU A 158 -5.87 3.14 12.77
CA GLU A 158 -6.01 3.12 11.31
C GLU A 158 -7.14 2.20 10.83
N ASN A 159 -7.47 1.17 11.62
CA ASN A 159 -8.53 0.21 11.29
C ASN A 159 -9.88 0.56 11.95
N VAL A 160 -9.97 1.71 12.63
CA VAL A 160 -11.21 2.26 13.18
C VAL A 160 -11.58 3.48 12.35
N LEU A 161 -12.67 3.40 11.59
CA LEU A 161 -13.16 4.52 10.79
C LEU A 161 -14.30 5.25 11.52
N LEU A 162 -14.57 6.49 11.14
CA LEU A 162 -15.76 7.24 11.58
C LEU A 162 -16.75 7.38 10.43
N ASP A 163 -18.01 7.05 10.69
CA ASP A 163 -19.10 7.27 9.74
C ASP A 163 -19.52 8.75 9.66
N ALA A 164 -20.56 9.07 8.89
CA ALA A 164 -21.02 10.46 8.70
C ALA A 164 -21.58 11.11 9.99
N ASP A 165 -22.04 10.31 10.94
CA ASP A 165 -22.60 10.78 12.21
C ASP A 165 -21.56 10.82 13.33
N GLY A 166 -20.42 10.14 13.15
CA GLY A 166 -19.30 10.12 14.09
C GLY A 166 -19.20 8.83 14.91
N HIS A 167 -19.95 7.79 14.56
CA HIS A 167 -19.84 6.46 15.15
C HIS A 167 -18.67 5.69 14.53
N VAL A 168 -18.07 4.79 15.31
CA VAL A 168 -16.96 3.97 14.83
C VAL A 168 -17.42 2.85 13.90
N LYS A 169 -16.54 2.48 12.97
CA LYS A 169 -16.70 1.33 12.07
C LYS A 169 -15.37 0.59 11.98
N LEU A 170 -15.33 -0.66 12.46
CA LEU A 170 -14.17 -1.53 12.28
C LEU A 170 -14.05 -1.97 10.82
N THR A 171 -12.84 -1.93 10.28
CA THR A 171 -12.52 -2.32 8.90
C THR A 171 -11.33 -3.30 8.85
N ASP A 172 -10.95 -3.77 7.66
CA ASP A 172 -9.79 -4.62 7.40
C ASP A 172 -9.70 -5.92 8.22
N PHE A 173 -10.56 -6.90 7.87
CA PHE A 173 -10.63 -8.22 8.52
C PHE A 173 -9.61 -9.23 7.99
N GLY A 174 -8.58 -8.77 7.26
CA GLY A 174 -7.60 -9.65 6.62
C GLY A 174 -6.77 -10.50 7.58
N LEU A 175 -6.62 -10.05 8.83
CA LEU A 175 -5.91 -10.78 9.88
C LEU A 175 -6.84 -11.49 10.87
N SER A 176 -8.15 -11.46 10.66
CA SER A 176 -9.09 -12.15 11.56
C SER A 176 -8.93 -13.68 11.49
N LYS A 177 -9.51 -14.39 12.45
CA LYS A 177 -9.48 -15.85 12.50
C LYS A 177 -10.80 -16.39 13.03
N GLU A 178 -11.46 -17.20 12.22
CA GLU A 178 -12.71 -17.90 12.55
C GLU A 178 -12.43 -19.21 13.30
N GLY A 179 -13.43 -19.72 14.04
CA GLY A 179 -13.39 -21.03 14.71
C GLY A 179 -12.50 -21.08 15.96
N ILE A 180 -12.28 -19.93 16.61
CA ILE A 180 -11.47 -19.87 17.83
C ILE A 180 -12.39 -19.94 19.05
N MET A 181 -12.53 -21.16 19.58
CA MET A 181 -13.32 -21.44 20.78
C MET A 181 -12.48 -21.48 22.06
N ASP A 182 -11.15 -21.51 21.95
CA ASP A 182 -10.23 -21.59 23.08
C ASP A 182 -9.14 -20.49 23.05
N ASN A 183 -8.36 -20.40 24.13
CA ASN A 183 -7.31 -19.40 24.31
C ASN A 183 -5.96 -19.76 23.66
N SER A 184 -5.88 -20.83 22.85
CA SER A 184 -4.58 -21.36 22.36
C SER A 184 -4.54 -21.73 20.86
N SER A 185 -5.69 -21.74 20.20
CA SER A 185 -5.86 -22.28 18.85
C SER A 185 -5.16 -21.47 17.75
N ALA A 186 -5.02 -20.15 17.91
CA ALA A 186 -4.28 -19.34 16.94
C ALA A 186 -2.78 -19.32 17.29
N LYS A 187 -1.91 -19.65 16.33
CA LYS A 187 -0.43 -19.68 16.54
C LYS A 187 0.34 -18.68 15.66
N SER A 188 -0.37 -17.91 14.82
CA SER A 188 0.22 -17.02 13.82
C SER A 188 0.66 -15.69 14.45
N MET A 189 1.94 -15.32 14.33
CA MET A 189 2.41 -13.98 14.69
C MET A 189 1.96 -12.97 13.62
N CYS A 190 0.89 -12.23 13.91
CA CYS A 190 0.28 -11.24 13.02
C CYS A 190 -0.30 -10.07 13.81
N GLY A 191 -0.47 -8.92 13.16
CA GLY A 191 -0.90 -7.65 13.75
C GLY A 191 0.18 -6.56 13.66
N THR A 192 -0.19 -5.33 14.01
CA THR A 192 0.76 -4.20 14.09
C THR A 192 1.61 -4.28 15.37
N PRO A 193 2.96 -4.21 15.29
CA PRO A 193 3.87 -4.45 16.42
C PRO A 193 3.53 -3.75 17.73
N GLU A 194 3.07 -2.50 17.67
CA GLU A 194 2.75 -1.64 18.81
C GLU A 194 1.51 -2.10 19.60
N TYR A 195 0.64 -2.91 19.00
CA TYR A 195 -0.62 -3.39 19.58
C TYR A 195 -0.63 -4.90 19.85
N LEU A 196 0.49 -5.59 19.59
CA LEU A 196 0.61 -7.03 19.80
C LEU A 196 0.60 -7.37 21.29
N ALA A 197 -0.25 -8.32 21.66
CA ALA A 197 -0.26 -8.92 22.99
C ALA A 197 1.03 -9.74 23.24
N PRO A 198 1.54 -9.80 24.48
CA PRO A 198 2.77 -10.54 24.81
C PRO A 198 2.76 -12.00 24.38
N GLU A 199 1.63 -12.70 24.53
CA GLU A 199 1.49 -14.11 24.18
C GLU A 199 1.64 -14.41 22.68
N ILE A 200 1.30 -13.44 21.81
CA ILE A 200 1.53 -13.54 20.35
C ILE A 200 3.03 -13.52 20.06
N LEU A 201 3.81 -12.72 20.79
CA LEU A 201 5.27 -12.63 20.67
C LEU A 201 5.97 -13.88 21.18
N GLU A 202 5.38 -14.55 22.16
CA GLU A 202 5.89 -15.78 22.77
C GLU A 202 5.51 -17.06 21.99
N LYS A 203 4.64 -16.94 20.97
CA LYS A 203 4.15 -18.05 20.15
C LYS A 203 3.51 -19.19 20.96
N LYS A 204 2.95 -18.89 22.14
CA LYS A 204 2.33 -19.87 23.05
C LYS A 204 0.94 -20.35 22.58
N GLY A 205 0.44 -19.79 21.48
CA GLY A 205 -0.96 -19.88 21.11
C GLY A 205 -1.75 -18.74 21.76
N HIS A 206 -2.80 -18.30 21.09
CA HIS A 206 -3.64 -17.20 21.54
C HIS A 206 -5.10 -17.37 21.11
N GLY A 207 -6.00 -16.69 21.81
CA GLY A 207 -7.44 -16.65 21.53
C GLY A 207 -8.03 -15.25 21.69
N LYS A 208 -9.30 -15.16 22.10
CA LYS A 208 -10.09 -13.92 22.19
C LYS A 208 -9.45 -12.82 23.06
N ALA A 209 -8.70 -13.22 24.09
CA ALA A 209 -8.01 -12.31 25.00
C ALA A 209 -7.06 -11.29 24.34
N VAL A 210 -6.56 -11.56 23.13
CA VAL A 210 -5.66 -10.64 22.43
C VAL A 210 -6.35 -9.37 21.98
N ASP A 211 -7.64 -9.45 21.62
CA ASP A 211 -8.42 -8.28 21.18
C ASP A 211 -8.65 -7.32 22.35
N TRP A 212 -8.80 -7.85 23.57
CA TRP A 212 -8.90 -7.04 24.79
C TRP A 212 -7.59 -6.35 25.17
N TYR A 213 -6.44 -6.98 24.89
CA TYR A 213 -5.15 -6.29 25.02
C TYR A 213 -5.02 -5.16 24.02
N SER A 214 -5.36 -5.41 22.75
CA SER A 214 -5.31 -4.38 21.72
C SER A 214 -6.31 -3.24 22.00
N LEU A 215 -7.46 -3.53 22.61
CA LEU A 215 -8.40 -2.51 23.09
C LEU A 215 -7.75 -1.65 24.18
N GLY A 216 -7.08 -2.28 25.16
CA GLY A 216 -6.30 -1.56 26.17
C GLY A 216 -5.21 -0.68 25.57
N ALA A 217 -4.49 -1.16 24.57
CA ALA A 217 -3.43 -0.42 23.89
C ALA A 217 -4.00 0.79 23.11
N LEU A 218 -5.11 0.59 22.40
CA LEU A 218 -5.82 1.66 21.69
C LEU A 218 -6.39 2.71 22.67
N MET A 219 -6.98 2.27 23.79
CA MET A 219 -7.47 3.19 24.83
C MET A 219 -6.33 3.99 25.47
N TYR A 220 -5.20 3.35 25.74
CA TYR A 220 -4.01 4.03 26.24
C TYR A 220 -3.56 5.12 25.25
N GLU A 221 -3.49 4.81 23.96
CA GLU A 221 -3.09 5.77 22.93
C GLU A 221 -4.11 6.91 22.79
N MET A 222 -5.43 6.61 22.81
CA MET A 222 -6.45 7.64 22.82
C MET A 222 -6.29 8.61 23.99
N LEU A 223 -5.88 8.13 25.16
CA LEU A 223 -5.76 8.95 26.37
C LEU A 223 -4.41 9.69 26.49
N THR A 224 -3.34 9.13 25.94
CA THR A 224 -1.97 9.64 26.12
C THR A 224 -1.34 10.22 24.85
N GLY A 225 -1.87 9.88 23.68
CA GLY A 225 -1.38 10.29 22.37
C GLY A 225 -0.33 9.36 21.75
N LEU A 226 0.12 8.34 22.48
CA LEU A 226 1.10 7.35 22.00
C LEU A 226 0.72 5.96 22.51
N PRO A 227 1.04 4.87 21.79
CA PRO A 227 0.79 3.52 22.28
C PRO A 227 1.60 3.25 23.57
N PRO A 228 1.19 2.28 24.40
CA PRO A 228 1.81 2.01 25.70
C PRO A 228 3.31 1.76 25.62
N PHE A 229 3.76 1.16 24.52
CA PHE A 229 5.17 0.99 24.20
C PHE A 229 5.45 1.50 22.80
N TYR A 230 6.39 2.43 22.68
CA TYR A 230 6.82 2.98 21.40
C TYR A 230 8.34 3.11 21.34
N THR A 231 8.95 2.60 20.27
CA THR A 231 10.38 2.77 19.96
C THR A 231 10.63 2.44 18.51
N ARG A 232 11.64 3.07 17.91
CA ARG A 232 12.06 2.80 16.52
C ARG A 232 12.75 1.45 16.35
N ASP A 233 13.28 0.91 17.44
CA ASP A 233 13.93 -0.40 17.48
C ASP A 233 12.88 -1.47 17.81
N ARG A 234 12.64 -2.37 16.85
CA ARG A 234 11.63 -3.42 16.96
C ARG A 234 11.95 -4.46 18.04
N GLU A 235 13.23 -4.78 18.25
CA GLU A 235 13.61 -5.74 19.28
C GLU A 235 13.37 -5.15 20.66
N LYS A 236 13.73 -3.88 20.84
CA LYS A 236 13.43 -3.12 22.06
C LYS A 236 11.92 -2.93 22.27
N LEU A 237 11.13 -2.79 21.21
CA LEU A 237 9.67 -2.74 21.31
C LEU A 237 9.13 -4.05 21.89
N PHE A 238 9.56 -5.18 21.32
CA PHE A 238 9.14 -6.49 21.79
C PHE A 238 9.60 -6.78 23.22
N GLU A 239 10.80 -6.35 23.60
CA GLU A 239 11.26 -6.42 24.99
C GLU A 239 10.37 -5.61 25.94
N ARG A 240 10.01 -4.37 25.55
CA ARG A 240 9.10 -3.52 26.34
C ARG A 240 7.70 -4.11 26.46
N ILE A 241 7.16 -4.70 25.40
CA ILE A 241 5.87 -5.40 25.47
C ILE A 241 5.95 -6.55 26.50
N ARG A 242 7.01 -7.35 26.46
CA ARG A 242 7.19 -8.49 27.39
C ARG A 242 7.49 -8.08 28.83
N HIS A 243 8.25 -7.01 29.06
CA HIS A 243 8.83 -6.73 30.38
C HIS A 243 8.76 -5.27 30.84
N GLY A 244 8.43 -4.32 29.97
CA GLY A 244 8.47 -2.89 30.27
C GLY A 244 7.37 -2.42 31.22
N GLU A 245 7.66 -1.47 32.09
CA GLU A 245 6.62 -0.90 32.95
C GLU A 245 5.73 0.08 32.19
N LEU A 246 4.44 0.08 32.48
CA LEU A 246 3.50 1.07 31.96
C LEU A 246 3.70 2.39 32.71
N SER A 247 3.86 3.47 31.96
CA SER A 247 3.97 4.83 32.51
C SER A 247 2.67 5.56 32.28
N TYR A 248 2.21 6.36 33.25
CA TYR A 248 0.96 7.10 33.12
C TYR A 248 1.20 8.58 33.41
N PRO A 249 0.77 9.48 32.51
CA PRO A 249 0.74 10.91 32.81
C PRO A 249 -0.18 11.20 34.01
N SER A 250 0.14 12.25 34.78
CA SER A 250 -0.59 12.62 36.00
C SER A 250 -2.06 12.99 35.77
N TYR A 251 -2.44 13.31 34.53
CA TYR A 251 -3.81 13.67 34.15
C TYR A 251 -4.72 12.46 33.89
N ILE A 252 -4.20 11.23 33.88
CA ILE A 252 -5.02 10.02 33.71
C ILE A 252 -5.71 9.70 35.04
N SER A 253 -7.04 9.54 35.03
CA SER A 253 -7.77 9.25 36.25
C SER A 253 -7.37 7.88 36.84
N PRO A 254 -7.47 7.70 38.17
CA PRO A 254 -7.22 6.40 38.79
C PRO A 254 -8.10 5.28 38.21
N ILE A 255 -9.34 5.61 37.83
CA ILE A 255 -10.30 4.67 37.23
C ILE A 255 -9.84 4.25 35.82
N ALA A 256 -9.42 5.19 34.98
CA ALA A 256 -8.89 4.90 33.65
C ALA A 256 -7.58 4.09 33.75
N LYS A 257 -6.67 4.49 34.65
CA LYS A 257 -5.43 3.75 34.91
C LYS A 257 -5.72 2.30 35.32
N ASN A 258 -6.66 2.09 36.24
CA ASN A 258 -7.03 0.75 36.70
C ASN A 258 -7.60 -0.13 35.57
N LEU A 259 -8.42 0.44 34.68
CA LEU A 259 -8.89 -0.30 33.50
C LEU A 259 -7.72 -0.70 32.59
N LEU A 260 -6.82 0.24 32.29
CA LEU A 260 -5.68 0.02 31.41
C LEU A 260 -4.74 -1.05 31.97
N GLU A 261 -4.46 -1.04 33.27
CA GLU A 261 -3.64 -2.08 33.93
C GLU A 261 -4.27 -3.47 33.81
N GLN A 262 -5.59 -3.57 33.90
CA GLN A 262 -6.32 -4.83 33.79
C GLN A 262 -6.41 -5.36 32.34
N LEU A 263 -6.61 -4.48 31.35
CA LEU A 263 -6.63 -4.86 29.92
C LEU A 263 -5.23 -5.13 29.37
N LEU A 264 -4.21 -4.38 29.81
CA LEU A 264 -2.81 -4.56 29.42
C LEU A 264 -2.07 -5.55 30.32
N CYS A 265 -2.80 -6.36 31.10
CA CYS A 265 -2.24 -7.47 31.85
C CYS A 265 -1.56 -8.46 30.88
N ARG A 266 -0.30 -8.79 31.17
CA ARG A 266 0.52 -9.66 30.31
C ARG A 266 0.08 -11.10 30.31
N ASP A 267 -0.33 -11.60 31.47
CA ASP A 267 -0.88 -12.94 31.61
C ASP A 267 -2.29 -12.93 31.01
N PRO A 268 -2.52 -13.60 29.86
CA PRO A 268 -3.82 -13.59 29.23
C PRO A 268 -4.89 -14.22 30.12
N ASN A 269 -4.56 -15.11 31.06
CA ASN A 269 -5.55 -15.73 31.94
C ASN A 269 -6.03 -14.81 33.08
N LYS A 270 -5.27 -13.75 33.37
CA LYS A 270 -5.59 -12.74 34.39
C LYS A 270 -6.09 -11.43 33.78
N ARG A 271 -6.03 -11.31 32.45
CA ARG A 271 -6.48 -10.12 31.73
C ARG A 271 -7.99 -10.00 31.79
N LEU A 272 -8.45 -8.77 31.99
CA LEU A 272 -9.88 -8.48 32.01
C LEU A 272 -10.50 -8.80 30.65
N GLY A 273 -11.62 -9.52 30.66
CA GLY A 273 -12.28 -10.03 29.46
C GLY A 273 -11.78 -11.39 28.96
N SER A 274 -10.81 -12.02 29.64
CA SER A 274 -10.36 -13.38 29.28
C SER A 274 -11.18 -14.50 29.92
N GLY A 275 -12.05 -14.16 30.87
CA GLY A 275 -12.96 -15.11 31.49
C GLY A 275 -14.10 -15.53 30.56
N PRO A 276 -14.93 -16.51 30.96
CA PRO A 276 -16.08 -16.95 30.17
C PRO A 276 -17.11 -15.85 29.87
N ALA A 277 -17.14 -14.80 30.71
CA ALA A 277 -18.01 -13.65 30.54
C ALA A 277 -17.52 -12.68 29.46
N ASP A 278 -16.26 -12.82 29.02
CA ASP A 278 -15.66 -12.08 27.91
C ASP A 278 -15.92 -10.56 28.02
N ALA A 279 -16.59 -9.94 27.05
CA ALA A 279 -16.89 -8.51 27.06
C ALA A 279 -17.65 -8.02 28.31
N GLN A 280 -18.43 -8.88 28.97
CA GLN A 280 -19.26 -8.49 30.12
C GLN A 280 -18.43 -8.07 31.35
N ASP A 281 -17.26 -8.69 31.54
CA ASP A 281 -16.32 -8.29 32.59
C ASP A 281 -15.84 -6.85 32.38
N ILE A 282 -15.58 -6.48 31.12
CA ILE A 282 -15.11 -5.15 30.75
C ILE A 282 -16.25 -4.13 30.89
N LYS A 283 -17.47 -4.47 30.43
CA LYS A 283 -18.66 -3.61 30.55
C LYS A 283 -18.99 -3.22 31.99
N SER A 284 -18.68 -4.11 32.94
CA SER A 284 -18.93 -3.92 34.37
C SER A 284 -17.88 -3.06 35.07
N HIS A 285 -16.78 -2.72 34.38
CA HIS A 285 -15.70 -1.92 34.96
C HIS A 285 -16.15 -0.48 35.27
N PRO A 286 -15.75 0.13 36.41
CA PRO A 286 -16.19 1.49 36.80
C PRO A 286 -15.92 2.59 35.76
N PHE A 287 -14.93 2.41 34.89
CA PHE A 287 -14.67 3.33 33.77
C PHE A 287 -15.88 3.48 32.83
N PHE A 288 -16.69 2.44 32.67
CA PHE A 288 -17.90 2.43 31.84
C PHE A 288 -19.18 2.64 32.65
N GLN A 289 -19.07 3.05 33.92
CA GLN A 289 -20.24 3.36 34.74
C GLN A 289 -21.11 4.43 34.05
N GLY A 290 -22.41 4.16 33.95
CA GLY A 290 -23.39 5.04 33.31
C GLY A 290 -23.49 4.90 31.79
N VAL A 291 -22.75 3.99 31.15
CA VAL A 291 -22.94 3.64 29.74
C VAL A 291 -24.20 2.79 29.59
N ASP A 292 -25.18 3.27 28.84
CA ASP A 292 -26.30 2.46 28.39
C ASP A 292 -25.90 1.68 27.13
N TRP A 293 -25.58 0.40 27.30
CA TRP A 293 -25.11 -0.47 26.22
C TRP A 293 -26.15 -0.69 25.12
N ASN A 294 -27.45 -0.66 25.45
CA ASN A 294 -28.52 -0.83 24.47
C ASN A 294 -28.70 0.45 23.65
N ALA A 295 -28.66 1.62 24.30
CA ALA A 295 -28.68 2.91 23.62
C ALA A 295 -27.42 3.10 22.75
N MET A 296 -26.25 2.66 23.22
CA MET A 296 -25.03 2.64 22.41
C MET A 296 -25.21 1.77 21.16
N LEU A 297 -25.60 0.50 21.33
CA LEU A 297 -25.77 -0.44 20.21
C LEU A 297 -26.80 0.05 19.18
N SER A 298 -27.90 0.66 19.65
CA SER A 298 -28.94 1.25 18.81
C SER A 298 -28.61 2.65 18.28
N ARG A 299 -27.38 3.15 18.52
CA ARG A 299 -26.87 4.45 18.05
C ARG A 299 -27.70 5.64 18.51
N GLN A 300 -28.30 5.55 19.69
CA GLN A 300 -29.09 6.64 20.30
C GLN A 300 -28.23 7.63 21.10
N VAL A 301 -27.02 7.22 21.49
CA VAL A 301 -26.07 8.09 22.18
C VAL A 301 -25.37 9.01 21.18
N THR A 302 -25.42 10.32 21.43
CA THR A 302 -24.81 11.32 20.54
C THR A 302 -23.28 11.20 20.52
N PRO A 303 -22.65 11.07 19.33
CA PRO A 303 -21.19 11.02 19.24
C PRO A 303 -20.51 12.30 19.75
N PRO A 304 -19.34 12.20 20.40
CA PRO A 304 -18.59 13.34 20.93
C PRO A 304 -17.99 14.22 19.83
N PHE A 305 -17.96 13.72 18.59
CA PHE A 305 -17.50 14.44 17.41
C PHE A 305 -18.31 13.98 16.21
N LYS A 306 -18.99 14.91 15.55
CA LYS A 306 -19.67 14.69 14.27
C LYS A 306 -18.81 15.24 13.12
N PRO A 307 -18.40 14.43 12.14
CA PRO A 307 -17.66 14.91 10.98
C PRO A 307 -18.41 16.00 10.21
N SER A 308 -17.74 17.12 9.92
CA SER A 308 -18.27 18.21 9.10
C SER A 308 -18.07 17.87 7.62
N VAL A 309 -18.97 17.07 7.05
CA VAL A 309 -18.92 16.65 5.64
C VAL A 309 -19.93 17.47 4.83
N SER A 310 -19.45 18.12 3.77
CA SER A 310 -20.26 19.03 2.95
C SER A 310 -21.08 18.32 1.87
N THR A 311 -20.56 17.20 1.37
CA THR A 311 -21.18 16.37 0.33
C THR A 311 -20.93 14.90 0.62
N GLN A 312 -21.71 14.01 0.00
CA GLN A 312 -21.47 12.56 0.08
C GLN A 312 -20.10 12.13 -0.46
N THR A 313 -19.44 12.99 -1.25
CA THR A 313 -18.12 12.74 -1.82
C THR A 313 -17.00 13.52 -1.14
N ASP A 314 -17.29 14.13 0.02
CA ASP A 314 -16.30 14.93 0.75
C ASP A 314 -15.20 14.05 1.33
N VAL A 315 -13.96 14.39 1.01
CA VAL A 315 -12.75 13.65 1.39
C VAL A 315 -11.85 14.45 2.35
N LYS A 316 -12.40 15.45 3.05
CA LYS A 316 -11.69 16.32 4.01
C LYS A 316 -10.86 15.58 5.07
N TYR A 317 -11.33 14.39 5.48
CA TYR A 317 -10.72 13.59 6.54
C TYR A 317 -9.78 12.49 6.02
N PHE A 318 -9.44 12.53 4.73
CA PHE A 318 -8.50 11.60 4.10
C PHE A 318 -7.18 12.30 3.77
N ASP A 319 -6.08 11.55 3.78
CA ASP A 319 -4.75 12.09 3.48
C ASP A 319 -4.68 12.63 2.03
N ARG A 320 -4.13 13.84 1.89
CA ARG A 320 -3.91 14.48 0.59
C ARG A 320 -2.98 13.66 -0.31
N GLU A 321 -2.03 12.92 0.27
CA GLU A 321 -1.17 12.02 -0.49
C GLU A 321 -1.99 11.01 -1.33
N PHE A 322 -3.16 10.61 -0.84
CA PHE A 322 -4.06 9.71 -1.57
C PHE A 322 -5.03 10.49 -2.45
N VAL A 323 -5.70 11.49 -1.88
CA VAL A 323 -6.76 12.27 -2.56
C VAL A 323 -6.24 12.91 -3.85
N ASP A 324 -4.98 13.32 -3.90
CA ASP A 324 -4.39 13.96 -5.09
C ASP A 324 -3.98 12.96 -6.18
N LEU A 325 -4.05 11.65 -5.92
CA LEU A 325 -3.81 10.62 -6.93
C LEU A 325 -4.93 10.57 -7.97
N PRO A 326 -4.61 10.24 -9.24
CA PRO A 326 -5.63 10.10 -10.27
C PRO A 326 -6.62 8.98 -9.93
N ALA A 327 -7.91 9.28 -10.07
CA ALA A 327 -9.03 8.36 -9.85
C ALA A 327 -9.25 7.39 -11.03
N ILE A 328 -8.15 6.86 -11.56
CA ILE A 328 -8.19 5.88 -12.66
C ILE A 328 -8.12 4.46 -12.10
N ASN A 329 -8.94 3.56 -12.66
CA ASN A 329 -8.68 2.13 -12.56
C ASN A 329 -7.33 1.89 -13.24
N SER A 330 -6.28 1.60 -12.47
CA SER A 330 -4.96 1.27 -13.04
C SER A 330 -5.15 0.13 -14.05
N LEU A 331 -5.12 0.44 -15.35
CA LEU A 331 -5.77 -0.34 -16.41
C LEU A 331 -5.59 -1.86 -16.28
N GLU A 332 -6.68 -2.58 -16.54
CA GLU A 332 -6.57 -3.92 -17.11
C GLU A 332 -5.91 -3.79 -18.46
N TYR A 333 -4.62 -4.04 -18.48
CA TYR A 333 -3.86 -4.18 -19.70
C TYR A 333 -4.13 -5.59 -20.25
N SER A 334 -5.21 -5.76 -21.03
CA SER A 334 -5.36 -6.93 -21.89
C SER A 334 -4.31 -6.83 -22.99
N GLY A 335 -3.15 -7.44 -22.79
CA GLY A 335 -2.33 -8.04 -23.85
C GLY A 335 -1.90 -7.22 -25.07
N ALA A 336 -2.05 -5.90 -25.13
CA ALA A 336 -1.55 -5.07 -26.24
C ALA A 336 -0.67 -3.95 -25.68
N PRO A 337 0.66 -3.95 -25.89
CA PRO A 337 1.63 -3.08 -25.17
C PRO A 337 1.24 -1.58 -25.20
N VAL A 338 1.25 -0.87 -24.05
CA VAL A 338 1.21 0.61 -24.08
C VAL A 338 2.62 1.01 -24.42
N ALA A 339 2.84 1.02 -25.72
CA ALA A 339 3.90 1.78 -26.34
C ALA A 339 3.31 2.34 -27.65
N ASP A 340 2.15 3.03 -27.60
CA ASP A 340 1.58 3.51 -28.87
C ASP A 340 0.76 4.82 -28.86
N VAL A 341 0.78 5.62 -27.78
CA VAL A 341 0.29 7.02 -27.89
C VAL A 341 1.44 8.02 -27.77
N GLY A 342 2.47 7.71 -26.99
CA GLY A 342 3.72 8.48 -26.99
C GLY A 342 4.70 8.03 -28.09
N LEU A 343 4.59 6.79 -28.56
CA LEU A 343 5.46 6.22 -29.60
C LEU A 343 4.96 6.55 -31.01
N ALA A 344 3.64 6.67 -31.24
CA ALA A 344 3.11 7.08 -32.54
C ALA A 344 3.56 8.50 -32.92
N CYS A 345 3.56 9.48 -32.01
CA CYS A 345 4.05 10.82 -32.31
C CYS A 345 5.58 10.89 -32.46
N THR A 346 6.35 10.12 -31.70
CA THR A 346 7.83 10.13 -31.80
C THR A 346 8.34 9.28 -32.97
N THR A 347 7.62 8.22 -33.34
CA THR A 347 7.92 7.36 -34.49
C THR A 347 7.45 7.98 -35.79
N LEU A 348 6.32 8.70 -35.85
CA LEU A 348 5.99 9.52 -37.03
C LEU A 348 7.06 10.58 -37.29
N ILE A 349 7.56 11.24 -36.23
CA ILE A 349 8.64 12.23 -36.35
C ILE A 349 9.96 11.57 -36.78
N ALA A 350 10.27 10.36 -36.27
CA ALA A 350 11.48 9.61 -36.66
C ALA A 350 11.39 8.98 -38.07
N VAL A 351 10.22 8.53 -38.50
CA VAL A 351 9.96 7.94 -39.83
C VAL A 351 9.92 9.03 -40.91
N MET A 352 9.35 10.20 -40.63
CA MET A 352 9.47 11.36 -41.53
C MET A 352 10.89 11.89 -41.61
N ALA A 353 11.69 11.76 -40.54
CA ALA A 353 13.10 12.15 -40.55
C ALA A 353 14.01 11.15 -41.27
N THR A 354 13.64 9.86 -41.35
CA THR A 354 14.44 8.82 -42.06
C THR A 354 14.06 8.64 -43.52
N ALA A 355 12.82 8.95 -43.92
CA ALA A 355 12.42 8.99 -45.34
C ALA A 355 13.14 10.07 -46.17
N ALA A 356 13.81 11.03 -45.52
CA ALA A 356 14.59 12.07 -46.17
C ALA A 356 16.02 11.63 -46.56
N VAL A 357 16.46 10.41 -46.21
CA VAL A 357 17.89 10.03 -46.29
C VAL A 357 18.16 8.74 -47.09
N ASP A 358 17.19 7.85 -47.34
CA ASP A 358 17.45 6.60 -48.10
C ASP A 358 16.22 6.11 -48.92
N PRO A 359 16.28 6.15 -50.27
CA PRO A 359 15.22 5.67 -51.16
C PRO A 359 14.92 4.16 -51.07
N GLY A 360 15.83 3.35 -50.50
CA GLY A 360 15.67 1.89 -50.38
C GLY A 360 14.65 1.43 -49.32
N VAL A 361 14.17 2.34 -48.48
CA VAL A 361 13.27 2.04 -47.34
C VAL A 361 11.78 2.13 -47.74
N GLN A 362 11.46 2.73 -48.88
CA GLN A 362 10.09 2.93 -49.38
C GLN A 362 9.25 1.64 -49.51
N PRO A 363 9.77 0.51 -50.04
CA PRO A 363 8.99 -0.73 -50.19
C PRO A 363 8.65 -1.40 -48.86
N LEU A 364 9.49 -1.20 -47.83
CA LEU A 364 9.27 -1.73 -46.48
C LEU A 364 8.19 -0.93 -45.73
N ILE A 365 8.08 0.37 -46.02
CA ILE A 365 7.04 1.24 -45.49
C ILE A 365 5.67 0.90 -46.09
N GLU A 366 5.59 0.66 -47.41
CA GLU A 366 4.36 0.24 -48.08
C GLU A 366 3.86 -1.14 -47.62
N ALA A 367 4.77 -2.08 -47.38
CA ALA A 367 4.43 -3.39 -46.81
C ALA A 367 3.94 -3.30 -45.35
N TYR A 368 4.42 -2.32 -44.58
CA TYR A 368 3.98 -2.12 -43.20
C TYR A 368 2.60 -1.45 -43.13
N ILE A 369 2.34 -0.47 -44.00
CA ILE A 369 1.04 0.22 -44.12
C ILE A 369 -0.04 -0.73 -44.63
N SER A 370 0.28 -1.57 -45.63
CA SER A 370 -0.64 -2.59 -46.16
C SER A 370 -1.04 -3.62 -45.09
N ASN A 371 -0.11 -4.04 -44.24
CA ASN A 371 -0.41 -4.94 -43.12
C ASN A 371 -1.21 -4.27 -41.99
N ALA A 372 -1.09 -2.94 -41.81
CA ALA A 372 -1.87 -2.18 -40.85
C ALA A 372 -3.34 -1.99 -41.28
N GLU A 373 -3.60 -1.82 -42.58
CA GLU A 373 -4.97 -1.77 -43.13
C GLU A 373 -5.70 -3.12 -43.04
N VAL A 374 -4.97 -4.23 -43.16
CA VAL A 374 -5.52 -5.59 -42.96
C VAL A 374 -5.91 -5.82 -41.49
N LEU A 375 -5.19 -5.24 -40.53
CA LEU A 375 -5.51 -5.30 -39.10
C LEU A 375 -6.70 -4.39 -38.71
N SER A 376 -6.85 -3.23 -39.37
CA SER A 376 -7.98 -2.30 -39.18
C SER A 376 -9.32 -2.94 -39.58
N LYS A 377 -9.38 -3.65 -40.71
CA LYS A 377 -10.61 -4.33 -41.18
C LYS A 377 -11.09 -5.46 -40.27
N CYS A 378 -10.25 -5.99 -39.37
CA CYS A 378 -10.60 -7.06 -38.45
C CYS A 378 -11.16 -6.58 -37.09
N THR A 379 -11.18 -5.27 -36.81
CA THR A 379 -11.56 -4.75 -35.47
C THR A 379 -12.85 -3.94 -35.41
N GLY A 380 -13.55 -3.72 -36.53
CA GLY A 380 -14.96 -3.33 -36.54
C GLY A 380 -15.31 -2.08 -35.71
N VAL A 381 -14.59 -0.97 -35.90
CA VAL A 381 -14.96 0.33 -35.31
C VAL A 381 -15.24 1.32 -36.45
N HIS A 382 -16.47 1.80 -36.50
CA HIS A 382 -16.92 2.88 -37.40
C HIS A 382 -16.27 4.22 -37.01
N GLU A 383 -15.83 4.98 -38.01
CA GLU A 383 -15.22 6.30 -37.89
C GLU A 383 -16.22 7.48 -37.83
N ASP A 384 -15.69 8.58 -37.26
CA ASP A 384 -15.79 10.01 -37.65
C ASP A 384 -16.67 11.02 -36.87
N PRO A 385 -16.37 12.35 -36.88
CA PRO A 385 -15.13 13.04 -37.34
C PRO A 385 -14.59 14.23 -36.49
N VAL A 386 -13.27 14.45 -36.62
CA VAL A 386 -12.52 15.73 -36.86
C VAL A 386 -12.58 16.91 -35.86
N VAL A 387 -11.41 17.30 -35.34
CA VAL A 387 -11.05 18.71 -35.05
C VAL A 387 -9.65 19.02 -35.61
N ARG A 388 -9.58 20.04 -36.48
CA ARG A 388 -8.38 20.57 -37.14
C ARG A 388 -7.53 21.42 -36.19
N LEU A 389 -6.20 21.38 -36.35
CA LEU A 389 -5.28 22.46 -35.93
C LEU A 389 -4.39 22.90 -37.12
N PRO A 390 -3.94 24.17 -37.18
CA PRO A 390 -3.51 24.82 -38.40
C PRO A 390 -1.99 24.81 -38.65
N ASN A 391 -1.66 25.02 -39.93
CA ASN A 391 -0.36 25.06 -40.59
C ASN A 391 0.71 25.95 -39.93
N LEU A 392 1.93 25.41 -39.80
CA LEU A 392 3.17 26.18 -39.72
C LEU A 392 4.08 25.78 -40.90
N LYS A 393 4.40 26.76 -41.75
CA LYS A 393 5.31 26.63 -42.91
C LYS A 393 6.78 26.53 -42.45
N PRO A 394 7.64 25.77 -43.16
CA PRO A 394 9.08 25.79 -42.94
C PRO A 394 9.77 26.88 -43.78
N THR A 395 10.78 27.54 -43.21
CA THR A 395 11.70 28.45 -43.92
C THR A 395 13.12 27.92 -43.87
N ALA A 396 13.68 27.77 -45.08
CA ALA A 396 15.05 28.00 -45.56
C ALA A 396 16.24 27.22 -44.96
N ALA A 397 17.04 26.74 -45.90
CA ALA A 397 18.25 25.92 -45.79
C ALA A 397 19.51 26.72 -45.42
N SER A 398 20.56 25.99 -44.99
CA SER A 398 21.93 26.24 -45.47
C SER A 398 22.79 24.97 -45.36
N SER A 399 23.43 24.68 -46.49
CA SER A 399 24.33 23.61 -46.89
C SER A 399 25.64 23.53 -46.09
N VAL A 400 26.29 22.36 -46.02
CA VAL A 400 27.72 22.12 -46.38
C VAL A 400 27.90 20.63 -46.77
N GLU A 401 28.76 20.42 -47.78
CA GLU A 401 29.01 19.28 -48.67
C GLU A 401 29.86 18.14 -48.08
N GLY A 402 29.94 16.99 -48.78
CA GLY A 402 31.07 16.04 -48.66
C GLY A 402 30.89 14.61 -49.17
N GLU A 403 30.96 14.43 -50.50
CA GLU A 403 31.48 13.29 -51.30
C GLU A 403 31.03 11.82 -51.12
N VAL A 404 30.54 11.25 -52.24
CA VAL A 404 30.36 9.82 -52.53
C VAL A 404 31.26 9.46 -53.72
N PRO A 405 31.97 8.31 -53.70
CA PRO A 405 32.41 7.68 -54.95
C PRO A 405 31.59 6.43 -55.27
N GLN A 406 30.97 6.48 -56.45
CA GLN A 406 30.49 5.31 -57.18
C GLN A 406 31.67 4.50 -57.73
N THR A 407 31.55 3.17 -57.78
CA THR A 407 31.96 2.35 -58.94
C THR A 407 31.51 0.90 -58.73
N ALA A 408 30.72 0.38 -59.68
CA ALA A 408 30.58 -1.04 -59.94
C ALA A 408 31.69 -1.50 -60.89
N PRO A 409 32.07 -2.80 -60.87
CA PRO A 409 32.08 -3.52 -62.15
C PRO A 409 31.55 -4.96 -62.08
N GLN A 410 31.16 -5.42 -63.26
CA GLN A 410 30.58 -6.71 -63.63
C GLN A 410 31.61 -7.86 -63.76
N LEU A 411 31.12 -9.07 -63.47
CA LEU A 411 31.34 -10.40 -64.09
C LEU A 411 32.73 -10.79 -64.67
N ALA A 412 33.27 -11.92 -64.17
CA ALA A 412 34.03 -12.88 -64.98
C ALA A 412 33.95 -14.31 -64.40
N VAL A 413 33.85 -15.27 -65.31
CA VAL A 413 33.65 -16.72 -65.15
C VAL A 413 34.96 -17.44 -64.78
N GLY A 414 34.88 -18.50 -63.97
CA GLY A 414 35.98 -19.46 -63.79
C GLY A 414 35.65 -20.60 -62.82
N ASP A 415 35.39 -21.79 -63.35
CA ASP A 415 35.28 -23.05 -62.60
C ASP A 415 36.59 -23.36 -61.86
N SER A 416 36.50 -23.70 -60.57
CA SER A 416 37.13 -24.87 -59.90
C SER A 416 37.33 -24.65 -58.40
N LYS A 417 36.93 -25.67 -57.64
CA LYS A 417 37.32 -26.04 -56.25
C LYS A 417 36.40 -25.59 -55.10
N LYS A 418 35.85 -26.63 -54.47
CA LYS A 418 35.31 -26.69 -53.10
C LYS A 418 36.17 -25.86 -52.14
N GLU A 419 35.57 -24.91 -51.43
CA GLU A 419 35.93 -24.54 -50.06
C GLU A 419 34.88 -23.59 -49.47
N GLY A 420 34.45 -23.86 -48.22
CA GLY A 420 33.98 -22.79 -47.31
C GLY A 420 32.48 -22.52 -47.16
N ALA A 421 31.63 -23.53 -47.00
CA ALA A 421 30.33 -23.35 -46.34
C ALA A 421 30.53 -23.35 -44.81
N ASP A 422 31.01 -22.25 -44.23
CA ASP A 422 31.04 -22.10 -42.78
C ASP A 422 30.94 -20.62 -42.37
N GLN A 423 30.13 -20.36 -41.32
CA GLN A 423 29.96 -19.14 -40.52
C GLN A 423 28.59 -18.44 -40.59
N ALA A 424 27.51 -19.18 -40.35
CA ALA A 424 26.40 -18.64 -39.57
C ALA A 424 26.60 -19.07 -38.09
N PRO A 425 26.56 -18.16 -37.09
CA PRO A 425 26.77 -18.54 -35.70
C PRO A 425 25.74 -19.58 -35.27
N SER A 426 26.20 -20.68 -34.67
CA SER A 426 25.30 -21.73 -34.25
C SER A 426 24.26 -21.18 -33.26
N LEU A 427 23.06 -21.75 -33.24
CA LEU A 427 22.01 -21.37 -32.30
C LEU A 427 22.49 -21.45 -30.84
N ARG A 428 23.48 -22.30 -30.56
CA ARG A 428 24.16 -22.43 -29.26
C ARG A 428 25.01 -21.20 -28.94
N ASP A 429 25.72 -20.64 -29.91
CA ASP A 429 26.55 -19.45 -29.72
C ASP A 429 25.70 -18.19 -29.60
N THR A 430 24.59 -18.13 -30.33
CA THR A 430 23.56 -17.10 -30.15
C THR A 430 23.01 -17.12 -28.72
N ILE A 431 22.66 -18.29 -28.18
CA ILE A 431 22.19 -18.42 -26.78
C ILE A 431 23.27 -17.95 -25.78
N ARG A 432 24.55 -18.30 -26.00
CA ARG A 432 25.66 -17.86 -25.14
C ARG A 432 25.81 -16.34 -25.15
N GLU A 433 25.74 -15.71 -26.32
CA GLU A 433 25.81 -14.26 -26.47
C GLU A 433 24.64 -13.56 -25.77
N GLN A 434 23.41 -14.07 -25.93
CA GLN A 434 22.24 -13.51 -25.25
C GLN A 434 22.32 -13.65 -23.73
N LEU A 435 22.89 -14.76 -23.22
CA LEU A 435 23.16 -14.96 -21.79
C LEU A 435 24.24 -14.02 -21.26
N TYR A 436 25.27 -13.71 -22.05
CA TYR A 436 26.30 -12.73 -21.70
C TYR A 436 25.70 -11.32 -21.54
N LYS A 437 24.94 -10.85 -22.53
CA LYS A 437 24.20 -9.57 -22.47
C LYS A 437 23.24 -9.51 -21.27
N GLN A 438 22.59 -10.63 -20.93
CA GLN A 438 21.75 -10.72 -19.73
C GLN A 438 22.55 -10.58 -18.42
N ARG A 439 23.77 -11.14 -18.34
CA ARG A 439 24.65 -10.99 -17.16
C ARG A 439 25.11 -9.54 -16.99
N GLU A 440 25.48 -8.89 -18.09
CA GLU A 440 25.90 -7.48 -18.10
C GLU A 440 24.77 -6.55 -17.62
N LEU A 441 23.54 -6.73 -18.13
CA LEU A 441 22.37 -5.97 -17.69
C LEU A 441 22.03 -6.21 -16.21
N ARG A 442 22.19 -7.44 -15.70
CA ARG A 442 22.04 -7.73 -14.27
C ARG A 442 23.09 -7.03 -13.41
N GLN A 443 24.33 -6.89 -13.91
CA GLN A 443 25.38 -6.13 -13.23
C GLN A 443 25.06 -4.64 -13.20
N LYS A 444 24.65 -4.07 -14.35
CA LYS A 444 24.18 -2.68 -14.44
C LYS A 444 23.01 -2.41 -13.49
N LEU A 445 22.08 -3.37 -13.36
CA LEU A 445 20.94 -3.25 -12.43
C LEU A 445 21.39 -3.21 -10.96
N ARG A 446 22.37 -4.02 -10.58
CA ARG A 446 22.96 -4.00 -9.23
C ARG A 446 23.65 -2.67 -8.94
N GLN A 447 24.44 -2.15 -9.89
CA GLN A 447 25.11 -0.86 -9.77
C GLN A 447 24.11 0.30 -9.66
N ALA A 448 23.06 0.32 -10.49
CA ALA A 448 21.98 1.30 -10.41
C ALA A 448 21.21 1.21 -9.07
N GLY A 449 20.99 0.00 -8.57
CA GLY A 449 20.38 -0.24 -7.25
C GLY A 449 21.23 0.32 -6.10
N ALA A 450 22.54 0.06 -6.10
CA ALA A 450 23.46 0.58 -5.10
C ALA A 450 23.53 2.11 -5.11
N ARG A 451 23.63 2.72 -6.30
CA ARG A 451 23.62 4.17 -6.47
C ARG A 451 22.34 4.80 -5.94
N LEU A 452 21.17 4.21 -6.24
CA LEU A 452 19.90 4.70 -5.74
C LEU A 452 19.78 4.60 -4.21
N GLN A 453 20.32 3.55 -3.61
CA GLN A 453 20.34 3.38 -2.16
C GLN A 453 21.21 4.44 -1.48
N GLU A 454 22.37 4.75 -2.05
CA GLU A 454 23.25 5.82 -1.57
C GLU A 454 22.57 7.19 -1.62
N LEU A 455 21.96 7.53 -2.77
CA LEU A 455 21.22 8.79 -2.94
C LEU A 455 20.07 8.93 -1.92
N ARG A 456 19.35 7.82 -1.63
CA ARG A 456 18.28 7.81 -0.63
C ARG A 456 18.80 8.04 0.78
N HIS A 457 19.95 7.46 1.13
CA HIS A 457 20.58 7.68 2.43
C HIS A 457 20.99 9.16 2.61
N GLN A 458 21.60 9.74 1.58
CA GLN A 458 22.00 11.15 1.59
C GLN A 458 20.78 12.10 1.65
N ASN A 459 19.69 11.78 0.94
CA ASN A 459 18.45 12.55 1.00
C ASN A 459 17.78 12.48 2.39
N ARG A 460 17.83 11.32 3.06
CA ARG A 460 17.33 11.18 4.44
C ARG A 460 18.06 12.11 5.41
N GLY A 461 19.40 12.17 5.33
CA GLY A 461 20.20 13.06 6.16
C GLY A 461 19.90 14.55 5.94
N LEU A 462 19.51 14.94 4.72
CA LEU A 462 19.08 16.31 4.42
C LEU A 462 17.68 16.61 4.97
N CYS A 463 16.74 15.66 4.90
CA CYS A 463 15.42 15.78 5.54
C CYS A 463 15.51 15.92 7.06
N ASP A 464 16.41 15.18 7.71
CA ASP A 464 16.64 15.30 9.16
C ASP A 464 17.19 16.69 9.53
N LYS A 465 18.14 17.21 8.73
CA LYS A 465 18.66 18.58 8.89
C LYS A 465 17.56 19.63 8.70
N ARG A 466 16.67 19.45 7.73
CA ARG A 466 15.53 20.36 7.49
C ARG A 466 14.60 20.38 8.70
N THR A 467 14.22 19.21 9.20
CA THR A 467 13.30 19.09 10.34
C THR A 467 13.87 19.74 11.60
N LYS A 468 15.18 19.58 11.86
CA LYS A 468 15.87 20.27 12.98
C LYS A 468 15.84 21.79 12.81
N LEU A 469 16.07 22.28 11.59
CA LEU A 469 16.07 23.70 11.29
C LEU A 469 14.66 24.32 11.41
N GLU A 470 13.62 23.62 10.96
CA GLU A 470 12.22 24.04 11.09
C GLU A 470 11.82 24.20 12.57
N LYS A 471 12.19 23.23 13.42
CA LYS A 471 11.97 23.34 14.87
C LYS A 471 12.73 24.52 15.50
N SER A 472 13.94 24.79 15.02
CA SER A 472 14.72 25.94 15.48
C SER A 472 14.06 27.26 15.10
N ILE A 473 13.51 27.37 13.88
CA ILE A 473 12.78 28.56 13.42
C ILE A 473 11.53 28.77 14.30
N GLU A 474 10.74 27.71 14.50
CA GLU A 474 9.52 27.79 15.32
C GLU A 474 9.83 28.22 16.76
N ALA A 475 10.92 27.71 17.34
CA ALA A 475 11.37 28.10 18.68
C ALA A 475 11.79 29.57 18.72
N SER A 476 12.55 30.05 17.74
CA SER A 476 12.97 31.46 17.65
C SER A 476 11.79 32.41 17.42
N GLU A 477 10.79 32.01 16.62
CA GLU A 477 9.57 32.80 16.40
C GLU A 477 8.71 32.90 17.67
N LYS A 478 8.58 31.81 18.42
CA LYS A 478 7.91 31.83 19.74
C LYS A 478 8.65 32.71 20.74
N ALA A 479 9.99 32.62 20.80
CA ALA A 479 10.80 33.48 21.64
C ALA A 479 10.61 34.96 21.27
N MET A 480 10.58 35.29 19.98
CA MET A 480 10.32 36.65 19.51
C MET A 480 8.93 37.16 19.91
N LEU A 481 7.90 36.30 19.87
CA LEU A 481 6.56 36.67 20.33
C LEU A 481 6.55 37.02 21.83
N LEU A 482 7.25 36.23 22.65
CA LEU A 482 7.37 36.46 24.09
C LEU A 482 8.11 37.75 24.41
N VAL A 483 9.23 38.01 23.72
CA VAL A 483 10.00 39.26 23.91
C VAL A 483 9.19 40.48 23.48
N LYS A 484 8.40 40.40 22.41
CA LYS A 484 7.48 41.49 22.00
C LYS A 484 6.43 41.79 23.06
N ARG A 485 5.82 40.76 23.66
CA ARG A 485 4.86 40.93 24.75
C ARG A 485 5.52 41.56 25.97
N TRP A 486 6.72 41.11 26.33
CA TRP A 486 7.47 41.67 27.44
C TRP A 486 7.84 43.15 27.20
N LEU A 487 8.14 43.51 25.96
CA LEU A 487 8.42 44.90 25.57
C LEU A 487 7.16 45.79 25.63
N GLU A 488 5.98 45.26 25.28
CA GLU A 488 4.69 45.96 25.46
C GLU A 488 4.32 46.15 26.94
N GLU A 489 4.72 45.21 27.80
CA GLU A 489 4.55 45.30 29.26
C GLU A 489 5.49 46.33 29.86
N ALA A 490 6.78 46.27 29.55
CA ALA A 490 7.76 47.26 29.99
C ALA A 490 7.39 48.69 29.58
N ARG A 491 6.83 48.88 28.37
CA ARG A 491 6.31 50.19 27.93
C ARG A 491 5.14 50.68 28.79
N ARG A 492 4.21 49.79 29.14
CA ARG A 492 3.08 50.12 30.03
C ARG A 492 3.55 50.46 31.43
N ASP A 493 4.58 49.79 31.93
CA ASP A 493 5.16 50.05 33.25
C ASP A 493 5.86 51.41 33.29
N VAL A 494 6.64 51.76 32.24
CA VAL A 494 7.22 53.11 32.09
C VAL A 494 6.14 54.20 32.03
N ASP A 495 5.06 53.98 31.28
CA ASP A 495 3.94 54.93 31.19
C ASP A 495 3.15 55.01 32.52
N GLY A 496 3.03 53.90 33.25
CA GLY A 496 2.44 53.84 34.58
C GLY A 496 3.26 54.63 35.62
N ALA A 497 4.57 54.42 35.64
CA ALA A 497 5.50 55.15 36.50
C ALA A 497 5.45 56.67 36.23
N ARG A 498 5.35 57.08 34.96
CA ARG A 498 5.18 58.51 34.59
C ARG A 498 3.86 59.11 35.07
N ARG A 499 2.77 58.34 35.10
CA ARG A 499 1.47 58.82 35.61
C ARG A 499 1.50 58.99 37.12
N LEU A 500 2.02 58.01 37.85
CA LEU A 500 2.18 58.08 39.31
C LEU A 500 3.09 59.25 39.72
N ALA A 501 4.14 59.52 38.93
CA ALA A 501 4.99 60.69 39.09
C ALA A 501 4.23 62.03 38.93
N GLY A 502 3.25 62.09 38.04
CA GLY A 502 2.41 63.27 37.83
C GLY A 502 1.29 63.46 38.87
N GLU A 503 1.00 62.44 39.69
CA GLU A 503 0.02 62.49 40.78
C GLU A 503 0.63 62.90 42.13
N HIS A 504 1.97 62.86 42.27
CA HIS A 504 2.73 63.29 43.47
C HIS A 504 3.10 64.78 43.44
N VAL A 505 2.30 65.59 42.74
CA VAL A 505 2.48 67.03 42.64
C VAL A 505 1.57 67.67 43.69
N ASP A 506 2.13 68.42 44.63
CA ASP A 506 1.33 69.12 45.65
C ASP A 506 0.51 70.28 45.04
N ALA A 507 -0.36 70.90 45.84
CA ALA A 507 -1.31 71.92 45.38
C ALA A 507 -0.65 73.17 44.76
N ASP A 508 0.66 73.36 44.98
CA ASP A 508 1.48 74.44 44.44
C ASP A 508 2.33 74.02 43.23
N GLY A 509 2.22 72.77 42.78
CA GLY A 509 2.90 72.28 41.58
C GLY A 509 4.32 71.74 41.83
N GLN A 510 4.74 71.51 43.08
CA GLN A 510 6.09 71.05 43.42
C GLN A 510 6.08 69.60 43.93
N ILE A 511 7.16 68.87 43.61
CA ILE A 511 7.40 67.50 44.06
C ILE A 511 8.42 67.61 45.20
N GLY A 512 8.22 66.94 46.33
CA GLY A 512 9.20 66.91 47.41
C GLY A 512 10.56 66.37 46.92
N GLU A 513 11.68 67.02 47.28
CA GLU A 513 13.02 66.72 46.74
C GLU A 513 13.45 65.24 46.92
N ASP A 514 13.04 64.59 48.01
CA ASP A 514 13.36 63.18 48.27
C ASP A 514 12.48 62.21 47.43
N ASP A 515 11.19 62.53 47.23
CA ASP A 515 10.27 61.74 46.42
C ASP A 515 10.57 61.86 44.92
N GLU A 516 11.02 63.04 44.46
CA GLU A 516 11.39 63.27 43.07
C GLU A 516 12.57 62.40 42.62
N LYS A 517 13.56 62.22 43.51
CA LYS A 517 14.77 61.43 43.25
C LYS A 517 14.46 59.95 43.10
N ASP A 518 13.58 59.41 43.94
CA ASP A 518 13.18 58.00 43.89
C ASP A 518 12.31 57.70 42.67
N ILE A 519 11.40 58.62 42.32
CA ILE A 519 10.58 58.51 41.11
C ILE A 519 11.44 58.55 39.84
N ARG A 520 12.42 59.47 39.78
CA ARG A 520 13.36 59.57 38.65
C ARG A 520 14.20 58.30 38.50
N LYS A 521 14.60 57.68 39.60
CA LYS A 521 15.35 56.42 39.61
C LYS A 521 14.52 55.26 39.06
N VAL A 522 13.26 55.10 39.51
CA VAL A 522 12.35 54.06 39.00
C VAL A 522 12.13 54.21 37.49
N ILE A 523 11.91 55.44 37.01
CA ILE A 523 11.76 55.70 35.57
C ILE A 523 13.03 55.34 34.79
N GLN A 524 14.22 55.61 35.36
CA GLN A 524 15.48 55.28 34.71
C GLN A 524 15.71 53.76 34.67
N ASP A 525 15.47 53.04 35.78
CA ASP A 525 15.60 51.59 35.85
C ASP A 525 14.68 50.89 34.83
N GLU A 526 13.45 51.38 34.64
CA GLU A 526 12.52 50.83 33.64
C GLU A 526 12.90 51.19 32.20
N LYS A 527 13.53 52.36 31.96
CA LYS A 527 14.11 52.69 30.65
C LYS A 527 15.28 51.78 30.29
N ASP A 528 16.17 51.49 31.24
CA ASP A 528 17.32 50.61 31.04
C ASP A 528 16.85 49.18 30.73
N ARG A 529 15.79 48.70 31.40
CA ARG A 529 15.12 47.43 31.09
C ARG A 529 14.53 47.40 29.67
N LEU A 530 13.90 48.49 29.24
CA LEU A 530 13.34 48.61 27.89
C LEU A 530 14.44 48.55 26.83
N GLU A 531 15.56 49.25 27.03
CA GLU A 531 16.71 49.24 26.10
C GLU A 531 17.34 47.84 26.00
N ALA A 532 17.48 47.14 27.13
CA ALA A 532 17.95 45.75 27.16
C ALA A 532 17.01 44.79 26.40
N ALA A 533 15.69 44.98 26.52
CA ALA A 533 14.70 44.20 25.78
C ALA A 533 14.77 44.49 24.27
N GLU A 534 14.91 45.75 23.86
CA GLU A 534 15.09 46.16 22.46
C GLU A 534 16.38 45.58 21.85
N GLY A 535 17.46 45.50 22.62
CA GLY A 535 18.69 44.81 22.24
C GLY A 535 18.47 43.33 21.91
N LYS A 536 17.76 42.61 22.78
CA LYS A 536 17.40 41.19 22.57
C LYS A 536 16.51 40.98 21.34
N VAL A 537 15.59 41.90 21.04
CA VAL A 537 14.78 41.84 19.82
C VAL A 537 15.65 41.92 18.57
N LYS A 538 16.60 42.86 18.53
CA LYS A 538 17.53 43.01 17.39
C LYS A 538 18.39 41.76 17.19
N GLU A 539 18.88 41.17 18.27
CA GLU A 539 19.66 39.92 18.24
C GLU A 539 18.82 38.75 17.70
N LEU A 540 17.61 38.54 18.23
CA LEU A 540 16.69 37.49 17.75
C LEU A 540 16.30 37.69 16.28
N GLN A 541 16.09 38.94 15.83
CA GLN A 541 15.81 39.23 14.43
C GLN A 541 16.97 38.82 13.52
N LYS A 542 18.21 39.10 13.91
CA LYS A 542 19.40 38.68 13.15
C LYS A 542 19.50 37.15 13.08
N ASN A 543 19.32 36.47 14.20
CA ASN A 543 19.38 35.00 14.27
C ASN A 543 18.29 34.33 13.41
N ILE A 544 17.07 34.87 13.44
CA ILE A 544 15.98 34.39 12.59
C ILE A 544 16.33 34.58 11.11
N GLN A 545 16.84 35.76 10.71
CA GLN A 545 17.23 36.01 9.32
C GLN A 545 18.33 35.04 8.83
N GLU A 546 19.36 34.78 9.64
CA GLU A 546 20.41 33.80 9.31
C GLU A 546 19.87 32.37 9.19
N THR A 547 18.93 32.01 10.05
CA THR A 547 18.26 30.70 10.02
C THR A 547 17.41 30.53 8.75
N TYR A 548 16.69 31.57 8.34
CA TYR A 548 15.94 31.59 7.07
C TYR A 548 16.86 31.49 5.84
N ARG A 549 18.01 32.16 5.85
CA ARG A 549 19.03 32.04 4.79
C ARG A 549 19.53 30.60 4.67
N THR A 550 19.79 29.96 5.82
CA THR A 550 20.23 28.56 5.89
C THR A 550 19.16 27.61 5.35
N ARG A 551 17.88 27.86 5.67
CA ARG A 551 16.75 27.08 5.15
C ARG A 551 16.67 27.13 3.63
N ARG A 552 16.77 28.33 3.05
CA ARG A 552 16.72 28.53 1.59
C ARG A 552 17.88 27.83 0.87
N ALA A 553 19.07 27.83 1.47
CA ALA A 553 20.22 27.11 0.93
C ALA A 553 20.00 25.58 0.98
N LEU A 554 19.40 25.07 2.06
CA LEU A 554 19.08 23.66 2.21
C LEU A 554 17.96 23.21 1.25
N GLU A 555 16.94 24.03 1.01
CA GLU A 555 15.87 23.79 0.04
C GLU A 555 16.44 23.63 -1.38
N LYS A 556 17.34 24.51 -1.80
CA LYS A 556 18.03 24.41 -3.10
C LYS A 556 18.81 23.10 -3.21
N ARG A 557 19.53 22.71 -2.16
CA ARG A 557 20.23 21.41 -2.12
C ARG A 557 19.23 20.26 -2.25
N ASN A 558 18.13 20.27 -1.50
CA ASN A 558 17.11 19.22 -1.55
C ASN A 558 16.51 19.07 -2.95
N GLN A 559 16.26 20.16 -3.67
CA GLN A 559 15.78 20.12 -5.06
C GLN A 559 16.76 19.39 -5.98
N ILE A 560 18.04 19.73 -5.92
CA ILE A 560 19.10 19.08 -6.72
C ILE A 560 19.19 17.58 -6.38
N TRP A 561 19.09 17.22 -5.11
CA TRP A 561 19.13 15.82 -4.67
C TRP A 561 17.88 15.04 -5.10
N ALA A 562 16.70 15.64 -5.04
CA ALA A 562 15.47 15.05 -5.51
C ALA A 562 15.50 14.80 -7.03
N GLU A 563 16.09 15.72 -7.80
CA GLU A 563 16.27 15.56 -9.24
C GLU A 563 17.27 14.45 -9.58
N ARG A 564 18.42 14.39 -8.87
CA ARG A 564 19.38 13.29 -9.00
C ARG A 564 18.77 11.93 -8.67
N GLN A 565 17.92 11.87 -7.64
CA GLN A 565 17.20 10.65 -7.29
C GLN A 565 16.23 10.25 -8.39
N ARG A 566 15.45 11.19 -8.94
CA ARG A 566 14.55 10.94 -10.08
C ARG A 566 15.31 10.41 -11.29
N GLN A 567 16.44 11.00 -11.64
CA GLN A 567 17.28 10.53 -12.73
C GLN A 567 17.80 9.11 -12.48
N ALA A 568 18.29 8.82 -11.28
CA ALA A 568 18.76 7.47 -10.93
C ALA A 568 17.63 6.42 -10.94
N GLU A 569 16.39 6.81 -10.58
CA GLU A 569 15.22 5.95 -10.68
C GLU A 569 14.83 5.68 -12.13
N GLN A 570 14.93 6.69 -13.01
CA GLN A 570 14.74 6.54 -14.46
C GLN A 570 15.81 5.61 -15.07
N ASP A 571 17.09 5.84 -14.77
CA ASP A 571 18.20 5.00 -15.25
C ASP A 571 18.01 3.54 -14.82
N ARG A 572 17.62 3.30 -13.56
CA ARG A 572 17.33 1.95 -13.05
C ARG A 572 16.16 1.32 -13.80
N THR A 573 15.11 2.09 -14.10
CA THR A 573 13.93 1.62 -14.83
C THR A 573 14.26 1.26 -16.27
N MET A 574 15.11 2.04 -16.93
CA MET A 574 15.64 1.72 -18.26
C MET A 574 16.40 0.39 -18.26
N VAL A 575 17.25 0.13 -17.26
CA VAL A 575 17.99 -1.13 -17.15
C VAL A 575 17.07 -2.32 -16.88
N ILE A 576 16.01 -2.15 -16.07
CA ILE A 576 14.99 -3.19 -15.86
C ILE A 576 14.29 -3.52 -17.18
N THR A 577 13.87 -2.50 -17.92
CA THR A 577 13.19 -2.65 -19.21
C THR A 577 14.09 -3.38 -20.22
N ALA A 578 15.36 -2.97 -20.32
CA ALA A 578 16.34 -3.65 -21.17
C ALA A 578 16.54 -5.13 -20.76
N LEU A 579 16.56 -5.42 -19.46
CA LEU A 579 16.68 -6.79 -18.95
C LEU A 579 15.45 -7.64 -19.28
N GLU A 580 14.25 -7.06 -19.26
CA GLU A 580 13.00 -7.74 -19.67
C GLU A 580 12.98 -8.03 -21.16
N MET A 581 13.32 -7.05 -22.00
CA MET A 581 13.50 -7.27 -23.44
C MET A 581 14.54 -8.36 -23.72
N GLN A 582 15.64 -8.38 -22.97
CA GLN A 582 16.68 -9.39 -23.12
C GLN A 582 16.22 -10.80 -22.70
N LYS A 583 15.37 -10.90 -21.66
CA LYS A 583 14.73 -12.17 -21.30
C LYS A 583 13.80 -12.66 -22.41
N ALA A 584 13.00 -11.76 -23.00
CA ALA A 584 12.11 -12.10 -24.12
C ALA A 584 12.91 -12.63 -25.33
N LYS A 585 14.01 -11.96 -25.70
CA LYS A 585 14.93 -12.44 -26.75
C LYS A 585 15.48 -13.84 -26.45
N LEU A 586 15.90 -14.09 -25.21
CA LEU A 586 16.42 -15.41 -24.82
C LEU A 586 15.34 -16.51 -24.88
N VAL A 587 14.09 -16.18 -24.53
CA VAL A 587 12.95 -17.11 -24.65
C VAL A 587 12.68 -17.43 -26.11
N ALA A 588 12.66 -16.42 -27.00
CA ALA A 588 12.46 -16.60 -28.43
C ALA A 588 13.53 -17.51 -29.05
N VAL A 589 14.82 -17.26 -28.77
CA VAL A 589 15.92 -18.09 -29.29
C VAL A 589 15.86 -19.53 -28.75
N ARG A 590 15.40 -19.72 -27.50
CA ARG A 590 15.20 -21.07 -26.93
C ARG A 590 14.02 -21.80 -27.56
N ALA A 591 12.92 -21.10 -27.83
CA ALA A 591 11.77 -21.65 -28.53
C ALA A 591 12.14 -22.10 -29.95
N GLU A 592 12.96 -21.31 -30.65
CA GLU A 592 13.49 -21.69 -31.97
C GLU A 592 14.32 -22.97 -31.91
N ARG A 593 15.15 -23.13 -30.86
CA ARG A 593 15.92 -24.36 -30.63
C ARG A 593 15.04 -25.57 -30.39
N LEU A 594 13.96 -25.41 -29.63
CA LEU A 594 12.97 -26.47 -29.39
C LEU A 594 12.31 -26.91 -30.70
N LYS A 595 11.86 -25.97 -31.53
CA LYS A 595 11.31 -26.27 -32.87
C LYS A 595 12.31 -26.98 -33.77
N THR A 596 13.58 -26.58 -33.74
CA THR A 596 14.62 -27.26 -34.52
C THR A 596 14.86 -28.69 -34.01
N CYS A 597 14.75 -28.91 -32.70
CA CYS A 597 14.86 -30.24 -32.08
C CYS A 597 13.65 -31.12 -32.38
N GLU A 598 12.43 -30.59 -32.33
CA GLU A 598 11.18 -31.28 -32.71
C GLU A 598 11.18 -31.65 -34.20
N GLY A 599 11.61 -30.72 -35.08
CA GLY A 599 11.77 -31.00 -36.51
C GLY A 599 12.78 -32.11 -36.78
N ARG A 600 13.90 -32.15 -36.04
CA ARG A 600 14.86 -33.27 -36.11
C ARG A 600 14.27 -34.58 -35.58
N TYR A 601 13.50 -34.53 -34.51
CA TYR A 601 12.83 -35.70 -33.94
C TYR A 601 11.82 -36.32 -34.93
N HIS A 602 10.99 -35.48 -35.58
CA HIS A 602 10.06 -35.92 -36.61
C HIS A 602 10.78 -36.43 -37.87
N ALA A 603 11.88 -35.81 -38.28
CA ALA A 603 12.70 -36.31 -39.38
C ALA A 603 13.30 -37.70 -39.07
N ILE A 604 13.73 -37.93 -37.83
CA ILE A 604 14.23 -39.24 -37.38
C ILE A 604 13.11 -40.28 -37.33
N GLN A 605 11.91 -39.92 -36.84
CA GLN A 605 10.73 -40.80 -36.87
C GLN A 605 10.32 -41.18 -38.29
N ASN A 606 10.30 -40.22 -39.21
CA ASN A 606 9.93 -40.48 -40.61
C ASN A 606 10.99 -41.31 -41.32
N ALA A 607 12.28 -41.07 -41.06
CA ALA A 607 13.36 -41.89 -41.59
C ALA A 607 13.26 -43.35 -41.08
N THR A 608 12.96 -43.54 -39.79
CA THR A 608 12.76 -44.88 -39.21
C THR A 608 11.51 -45.58 -39.76
N LEU A 609 10.40 -44.87 -39.96
CA LEU A 609 9.19 -45.41 -40.61
C LEU A 609 9.46 -45.81 -42.06
N THR A 610 10.19 -44.99 -42.81
CA THR A 610 10.56 -45.28 -44.20
C THR A 610 11.46 -46.52 -44.28
N SER A 611 12.43 -46.66 -43.38
CA SER A 611 13.28 -47.86 -43.29
C SER A 611 12.50 -49.12 -42.89
N VAL A 612 11.46 -49.00 -42.05
CA VAL A 612 10.58 -50.13 -41.68
C VAL A 612 9.71 -50.56 -42.86
N GLU A 613 9.18 -49.61 -43.64
CA GLU A 613 8.39 -49.90 -44.85
C GLU A 613 9.25 -50.51 -45.97
N GLU A 614 10.49 -50.04 -46.13
CA GLU A 614 11.46 -50.64 -47.05
C GLU A 614 11.87 -52.06 -46.63
N TRP A 615 12.04 -52.29 -45.33
CA TRP A 615 12.28 -53.64 -44.78
C TRP A 615 11.08 -54.57 -45.01
N GLN A 616 9.85 -54.09 -44.81
CA GLN A 616 8.62 -54.86 -45.08
C GLN A 616 8.43 -55.17 -46.57
N ARG A 617 8.78 -54.25 -47.48
CA ARG A 617 8.81 -54.54 -48.93
C ARG A 617 9.88 -55.56 -49.29
N SER A 618 11.06 -55.50 -48.67
CA SER A 618 12.13 -56.47 -48.87
C SER A 618 11.82 -57.85 -48.28
N ALA A 619 10.97 -57.93 -47.26
CA ALA A 619 10.56 -59.18 -46.61
C ALA A 619 9.41 -59.91 -47.34
N GLY A 620 8.86 -59.33 -48.42
CA GLY A 620 7.79 -59.91 -49.24
C GLY A 620 8.15 -61.17 -50.04
N THR A 621 9.40 -61.64 -49.98
CA THR A 621 9.87 -62.87 -50.63
C THR A 621 10.65 -63.78 -49.67
N ALA A 622 10.01 -64.21 -48.59
CA ALA A 622 10.51 -65.33 -47.78
C ALA A 622 9.34 -66.24 -47.31
N PRO A 623 9.51 -67.58 -47.31
CA PRO A 623 8.39 -68.52 -47.13
C PRO A 623 7.91 -68.61 -45.67
N ARG A 624 6.61 -68.90 -45.54
CA ARG A 624 5.84 -69.02 -44.29
C ARG A 624 6.52 -69.92 -43.24
N LEU A 625 6.60 -69.42 -42.01
CA LEU A 625 6.83 -70.22 -40.79
C LEU A 625 5.49 -70.55 -40.09
N PRO A 626 5.37 -71.69 -39.39
CA PRO A 626 4.09 -72.26 -38.99
C PRO A 626 3.48 -71.60 -37.74
N ALA A 627 2.15 -71.66 -37.70
CA ALA A 627 1.30 -71.14 -36.65
C ALA A 627 1.41 -71.97 -35.36
N SER A 628 2.26 -71.52 -34.43
CA SER A 628 2.17 -71.91 -33.02
C SER A 628 2.85 -70.85 -32.16
N LEU A 629 2.13 -69.78 -31.81
CA LEU A 629 2.43 -68.86 -30.69
C LEU A 629 1.34 -67.75 -30.60
N TYR A 630 0.07 -68.15 -30.48
CA TYR A 630 -1.00 -67.25 -30.03
C TYR A 630 -1.89 -68.00 -29.04
N SER A 631 -1.61 -67.82 -27.74
CA SER A 631 -2.61 -68.06 -26.70
C SER A 631 -2.30 -67.18 -25.49
N HIS A 632 -2.88 -65.99 -25.43
CA HIS A 632 -3.09 -65.29 -24.17
C HIS A 632 -4.49 -64.69 -24.17
N GLY A 633 -5.35 -65.25 -23.30
CA GLY A 633 -6.68 -64.73 -22.98
C GLY A 633 -6.61 -63.50 -22.05
N PRO A 634 -7.77 -62.89 -21.76
CA PRO A 634 -7.87 -61.62 -21.05
C PRO A 634 -7.56 -61.74 -19.54
N PRO A 635 -7.13 -60.65 -18.88
CA PRO A 635 -6.71 -60.66 -17.47
C PRO A 635 -7.89 -60.68 -16.49
N PRO A 636 -7.77 -61.31 -15.30
CA PRO A 636 -8.82 -61.37 -14.30
C PRO A 636 -8.80 -60.18 -13.33
N ALA A 637 -9.96 -59.92 -12.72
CA ALA A 637 -10.24 -58.94 -11.68
C ALA A 637 -9.82 -59.41 -10.27
N VAL A 638 -9.40 -58.47 -9.41
CA VAL A 638 -9.14 -58.64 -7.96
C VAL A 638 -9.53 -57.29 -7.32
N GLY A 639 -10.33 -57.13 -6.27
CA GLY A 639 -10.66 -58.00 -5.13
C GLY A 639 -10.08 -57.37 -3.84
N GLU A 640 -10.94 -56.86 -2.95
CA GLU A 640 -10.59 -56.21 -1.67
C GLU A 640 -9.85 -57.15 -0.69
N SER A 641 -8.90 -56.62 0.10
CA SER A 641 -8.90 -56.63 1.58
C SER A 641 -7.50 -56.46 2.21
N ASP A 642 -7.44 -55.48 3.11
CA ASP A 642 -6.83 -55.51 4.46
C ASP A 642 -5.31 -55.78 4.65
N ARG A 643 -4.59 -54.78 5.22
CA ARG A 643 -3.78 -54.93 6.45
C ARG A 643 -3.07 -53.65 6.91
N SER A 644 -3.24 -53.43 8.21
CA SER A 644 -2.63 -52.48 9.15
C SER A 644 -1.09 -52.54 9.35
N LYS A 645 -0.55 -51.47 9.99
CA LYS A 645 0.79 -51.22 10.60
C LYS A 645 1.78 -50.52 9.65
N GLY A 646 2.51 -49.44 9.95
CA GLY A 646 2.69 -48.56 11.12
C GLY A 646 4.09 -47.91 11.05
N ILE A 647 4.17 -46.57 10.82
CA ILE A 647 5.21 -45.56 11.24
C ILE A 647 6.69 -45.75 10.76
N PRO A 648 7.56 -44.71 10.59
CA PRO A 648 7.43 -43.26 10.34
C PRO A 648 8.12 -42.79 9.04
N THR A 649 7.82 -41.57 8.57
CA THR A 649 8.61 -40.85 7.55
C THR A 649 9.41 -39.73 8.20
N GLU A 650 10.73 -39.86 8.20
CA GLU A 650 11.68 -38.76 8.40
C GLU A 650 12.55 -38.62 7.13
N THR A 651 12.54 -37.41 6.58
CA THR A 651 13.61 -36.71 5.84
C THR A 651 14.61 -37.52 5.00
N TYR A 652 14.64 -37.27 3.69
CA TYR A 652 15.88 -36.92 2.97
C TYR A 652 15.58 -36.15 1.68
N LEU A 653 16.08 -34.91 1.61
CA LEU A 653 16.42 -34.24 0.36
C LEU A 653 17.61 -34.98 -0.26
N ASP A 654 17.56 -35.37 -1.54
CA ASP A 654 18.55 -34.89 -2.52
C ASP A 654 18.17 -35.26 -3.97
N LYS A 655 18.58 -34.38 -4.88
CA LYS A 655 18.88 -34.51 -6.33
C LYS A 655 18.47 -35.82 -7.04
N SER A 656 17.77 -35.67 -8.17
CA SER A 656 18.44 -35.66 -9.48
C SER A 656 17.44 -35.54 -10.62
N THR A 657 17.81 -34.67 -11.54
CA THR A 657 17.30 -34.52 -12.90
C THR A 657 17.28 -35.87 -13.62
N THR A 658 16.13 -36.30 -14.14
CA THR A 658 16.09 -37.35 -15.16
C THR A 658 15.33 -36.85 -16.38
N TYR A 659 16.07 -36.91 -17.48
CA TYR A 659 15.65 -36.89 -18.87
C TYR A 659 14.50 -37.88 -19.18
N TYR A 660 13.91 -37.69 -20.38
CA TYR A 660 12.89 -38.47 -21.08
C TYR A 660 11.44 -38.06 -20.83
N HIS A 661 10.88 -37.20 -21.70
CA HIS A 661 10.40 -37.60 -23.02
C HIS A 661 10.47 -36.44 -24.01
#